data_AF-A0A8H3B2M1-F1
#
_entry.id   AF-A0A8H3B2M1-F1
#
_cell.length_a   1.000
_cell.length_b   1.000
_cell.length_c   1.000
_cell.angle_alpha   90.00
_cell.angle_beta   90.00
_cell.angle_gamma   90.00
#
_symmetry.space_group_name_H-M   'P 1'
#
loop_
_entity.id
_entity.type
_entity.pdbx_description
1 polymer ?
#
loop_
_entity_poly.entity_id
_entity_poly.type
_entity_poly.pdbx_seq_one_letter_code
_entity_poly.pdbx_strand_id
1 'polypeptide(L)'
;MFTPPPSPLPALNDPLAAAGAEPSEPYPKRGRLSIRQRWLGLVVPVVVLVLINLTSRHAVDGSLDISPSKAPAPHWVKRASGLKHHIPRQLSSDPTDKLLPTPTTTTSVPDITAPQQLGAGASSSVAPAVPNPAWPVPTPFPQPFDSSLSFNFSTSTCSDFFSSFTTNITFRACRPFSLLLGTSTTFFNIQSNLTELTAVMGGTCNTTRTIDDCRTTMSWLASEIVKPEVCATDITNQNGVVLEALNGFKTYDLMRQAGCLVNQRSNAYCFVESVASSSPVDTYFYALPLGTPVPQKSTPSCSPCIKSLMSLYAKSATDKSLPLSKVYSSAQKLAANSCGTDYAQSVATSGATRTVVATIFAWLFLVRTLCISPFCFGTPVALNLLYTGTLLWNQIPFLYKHTLNYCLSALAQPREPPRRICLPSHLDSYTNPAMNFEDVEERDGVRLSWNVWPSSRIEATRTVVPIAALYTPLKHREDLPPVLYEPVTCKPPCRAILNPYCQIDVRGKLWICPFCLQRNAFPPHYKDISNTNLPAELLPKYTTIEYTLSRPAPVPPIFLFVVDTCLDEEDLKALRDALVLSLSLLPAHALVGLITYGTMTQVHELGYAECSKSYVFRGGKEYTPKQIQDMLNLSSANRAAPRPGQPVPPQSFGAARFLLPISQVEFQLTSILEQLARDPWPVANDKRPLRCTGVAISVAVGLLESTFANTGARIMVFSGGPATEGPGMVVSNELREPIRSHHDIDRDSVKHFKRASKFYEGLAKRAAQNGHAIDLFAGCLDQVGLLEMKLLANMTNGVIVLSDSFATSIFKQSFIRIFNKDSQGHLQMGFNATFDVQASHLTTKELKVSGLIGHAISANKKSACVGETEIGIAQTSAWKICTLTPRTSTAVYFEVVTPAGQPLQAGSRGLIQFVTHFQHSSGQMRLRVSTIARNFAEAGSPTIAASFDQEAAAVLMARIAVFKAEIDDSPDVLRWLDRMLIRLCQKFADYRKEDTMSFRLADNFSIYPQFMFHLRRSQFLQVFNNSPDETAFYRHILNEEDVNNSLIMMQPTLMSYTFDTPPQPVLLDSVSIKPDVILLLDTFFHILIFHGETVAQWRKAGYQEQDGYENFRELLEAPVGDAQDLLVDRFPIPRYVVCDQGGSQARFLLSKLNPSTTHMSQGMYGTSSGGGAGAAIFTDDVSLQVFMEHLKRLAVGASTT
;
A
#
# COMPACT_ATOMS: atom_id res chain seq x y z
N MET A 1 47.79 -41.69 -35.86
CA MET A 1 47.43 -42.85 -36.71
C MET A 1 45.90 -42.90 -36.77
N PHE A 2 45.23 -42.86 -37.92
CA PHE A 2 45.66 -42.59 -39.30
C PHE A 2 44.59 -41.74 -40.02
N THR A 3 44.96 -41.10 -41.13
CA THR A 3 44.19 -40.17 -41.98
C THR A 3 43.87 -40.85 -43.34
N PRO A 4 43.44 -40.19 -44.46
CA PRO A 4 42.60 -38.98 -44.68
C PRO A 4 41.31 -39.20 -45.56
N PRO A 5 41.16 -38.67 -46.82
CA PRO A 5 40.25 -37.57 -47.26
C PRO A 5 39.12 -38.06 -48.25
N PRO A 6 38.44 -37.27 -49.14
CA PRO A 6 38.51 -35.83 -49.48
C PRO A 6 37.16 -35.07 -49.70
N SER A 7 37.26 -33.80 -50.12
CA SER A 7 36.18 -32.93 -50.69
C SER A 7 35.94 -33.25 -52.21
N PRO A 8 34.93 -32.71 -52.96
CA PRO A 8 34.48 -31.30 -53.01
C PRO A 8 32.97 -31.02 -53.24
N LEU A 9 32.65 -29.74 -53.50
CA LEU A 9 31.40 -29.13 -54.04
C LEU A 9 31.24 -29.43 -55.58
N PRO A 10 30.24 -28.91 -56.38
CA PRO A 10 29.22 -27.88 -56.11
C PRO A 10 27.79 -28.02 -56.72
N ALA A 11 26.84 -27.20 -56.20
CA ALA A 11 25.79 -26.42 -56.91
C ALA A 11 24.84 -27.12 -57.95
N LEU A 12 23.97 -26.47 -58.76
CA LEU A 12 23.63 -25.05 -59.04
C LEU A 12 22.19 -24.94 -59.62
N ASN A 13 21.62 -23.71 -59.64
CA ASN A 13 20.65 -23.12 -60.60
C ASN A 13 19.35 -22.50 -60.00
N ASP A 14 18.78 -21.38 -60.47
CA ASP A 14 19.26 -20.14 -61.16
C ASP A 14 18.02 -19.25 -61.52
N PRO A 15 18.08 -18.10 -62.24
CA PRO A 15 18.95 -16.89 -62.11
C PRO A 15 18.10 -15.57 -62.27
N LEU A 16 18.54 -14.36 -62.68
CA LEU A 16 19.82 -13.77 -63.14
C LEU A 16 19.80 -12.22 -62.97
N ALA A 17 20.97 -11.60 -63.17
CA ALA A 17 21.26 -10.19 -63.52
C ALA A 17 21.36 -9.15 -62.37
N ALA A 18 22.29 -8.18 -62.39
CA ALA A 18 23.55 -8.06 -63.15
C ALA A 18 24.48 -6.98 -62.53
N ALA A 19 25.78 -7.02 -62.84
CA ALA A 19 26.71 -5.89 -62.72
C ALA A 19 26.72 -5.06 -64.03
N GLY A 20 27.30 -3.86 -64.16
CA GLY A 20 28.01 -2.97 -63.22
C GLY A 20 28.78 -1.87 -64.00
N ALA A 21 29.52 -1.01 -63.28
CA ALA A 21 30.45 0.03 -63.80
C ALA A 21 29.88 1.28 -64.51
N GLU A 22 30.72 2.32 -64.59
CA GLU A 22 30.51 3.69 -65.08
C GLU A 22 31.29 3.94 -66.41
N PRO A 23 31.34 5.17 -66.99
CA PRO A 23 30.26 6.10 -67.36
C PRO A 23 30.38 6.61 -68.82
N SER A 24 29.31 7.21 -69.37
CA SER A 24 29.42 8.12 -70.53
C SER A 24 28.26 9.12 -70.66
N GLU A 25 28.58 10.41 -70.65
CA GLU A 25 27.73 11.52 -71.18
C GLU A 25 28.15 11.84 -72.65
N PRO A 26 27.48 12.71 -73.45
CA PRO A 26 26.69 13.88 -73.03
C PRO A 26 25.40 14.28 -73.81
N TYR A 27 24.58 15.11 -73.16
CA TYR A 27 23.69 16.17 -73.74
C TYR A 27 22.44 15.82 -74.61
N PRO A 28 21.43 16.74 -74.75
CA PRO A 28 20.91 17.70 -73.74
C PRO A 28 19.37 18.02 -73.78
N LYS A 29 18.80 18.41 -72.62
CA LYS A 29 17.61 19.34 -72.43
C LYS A 29 16.23 18.82 -72.93
N ARG A 30 15.04 19.19 -72.41
CA ARG A 30 14.48 20.05 -71.33
C ARG A 30 13.09 19.43 -70.99
N GLY A 31 12.46 19.53 -69.82
CA GLY A 31 12.74 20.12 -68.49
C GLY A 31 11.62 19.72 -67.49
N ARG A 32 11.73 20.06 -66.19
CA ARG A 32 10.76 19.67 -65.13
C ARG A 32 10.12 20.88 -64.42
N LEU A 33 8.92 20.67 -63.85
CA LEU A 33 8.28 21.53 -62.84
C LEU A 33 7.77 20.70 -61.64
N SER A 34 7.32 21.38 -60.58
CA SER A 34 7.49 20.91 -59.19
C SER A 34 6.45 19.93 -58.62
N ILE A 35 6.91 18.99 -57.79
CA ILE A 35 6.08 18.17 -56.89
C ILE A 35 5.65 19.00 -55.65
N ARG A 36 4.89 20.08 -55.88
CA ARG A 36 4.32 20.92 -54.80
C ARG A 36 2.81 21.14 -54.90
N GLN A 37 2.13 20.47 -55.85
CA GLN A 37 0.70 20.64 -56.14
C GLN A 37 -0.19 19.42 -55.85
N ARG A 38 0.35 18.31 -55.31
CA ARG A 38 -0.44 17.06 -55.07
C ARG A 38 -0.97 16.85 -53.64
N TRP A 39 -0.65 17.73 -52.68
CA TRP A 39 -1.01 17.54 -51.26
C TRP A 39 -2.08 18.48 -50.70
N LEU A 40 -2.65 19.39 -51.50
CA LEU A 40 -3.74 20.28 -51.05
C LEU A 40 -5.14 19.63 -51.03
N GLY A 41 -5.32 18.47 -51.69
CA GLY A 41 -6.66 17.92 -51.96
C GLY A 41 -7.31 17.07 -50.86
N LEU A 42 -6.59 16.69 -49.80
CA LEU A 42 -7.04 15.68 -48.83
C LEU A 42 -7.29 16.19 -47.39
N VAL A 43 -6.82 17.39 -47.04
CA VAL A 43 -6.87 17.87 -45.64
C VAL A 43 -8.24 18.47 -45.28
N VAL A 44 -8.94 19.06 -46.25
CA VAL A 44 -10.18 19.82 -46.01
C VAL A 44 -11.36 18.97 -45.51
N PRO A 45 -11.66 17.76 -46.06
CA PRO A 45 -12.85 17.00 -45.64
C PRO A 45 -12.78 16.49 -44.19
N VAL A 46 -11.59 16.10 -43.72
CA VAL A 46 -11.41 15.45 -42.41
C VAL A 46 -11.65 16.46 -41.27
N VAL A 47 -11.18 17.69 -41.41
CA VAL A 47 -11.34 18.75 -40.39
C VAL A 47 -12.83 19.10 -40.20
N VAL A 48 -13.63 19.08 -41.26
CA VAL A 48 -15.08 19.35 -41.20
C VAL A 48 -15.83 18.27 -40.41
N LEU A 49 -15.51 16.99 -40.62
CA LEU A 49 -16.14 15.87 -39.90
C LEU A 49 -15.82 15.84 -38.41
N VAL A 50 -14.62 16.27 -38.01
CA VAL A 50 -14.23 16.38 -36.59
C VAL A 50 -15.01 17.48 -35.88
N LEU A 51 -15.21 18.64 -36.53
CA LEU A 51 -15.93 19.77 -35.93
C LEU A 51 -17.43 19.48 -35.71
N ILE A 52 -18.07 18.73 -36.61
CA ILE A 52 -19.51 18.37 -36.49
C ILE A 52 -19.81 17.47 -35.28
N ASN A 53 -18.86 16.63 -34.86
CA ASN A 53 -19.03 15.74 -33.70
C ASN A 53 -18.79 16.44 -32.35
N LEU A 54 -18.19 17.64 -32.34
CA LEU A 54 -17.83 18.36 -31.11
C LEU A 54 -18.92 19.34 -30.62
N THR A 55 -19.95 19.61 -31.41
CA THR A 55 -21.03 20.58 -31.07
C THR A 55 -22.38 19.94 -30.77
N SER A 56 -22.43 18.62 -30.50
CA SER A 56 -23.67 17.83 -30.46
C SER A 56 -23.89 17.04 -29.15
N ARG A 57 -23.27 17.47 -28.03
CA ARG A 57 -23.57 17.00 -26.66
C ARG A 57 -23.54 18.18 -25.69
N HIS A 58 -24.48 18.20 -24.72
CA HIS A 58 -24.99 19.38 -23.97
C HIS A 58 -25.91 20.27 -24.85
N ALA A 59 -27.20 20.48 -24.57
CA ALA A 59 -28.15 19.84 -23.64
C ALA A 59 -29.55 19.83 -24.30
N VAL A 60 -30.58 19.11 -23.82
CA VAL A 60 -31.61 19.59 -22.84
C VAL A 60 -32.57 18.41 -22.52
N ASP A 61 -33.21 18.43 -21.35
CA ASP A 61 -34.12 17.40 -20.78
C ASP A 61 -35.51 17.25 -21.46
N GLY A 62 -36.24 16.15 -21.21
CA GLY A 62 -37.58 15.97 -21.80
C GLY A 62 -38.41 14.68 -21.53
N SER A 63 -38.55 14.23 -20.27
CA SER A 63 -39.73 13.56 -19.66
C SER A 63 -40.61 12.48 -20.38
N LEU A 64 -40.95 11.42 -19.61
CA LEU A 64 -42.18 10.59 -19.64
C LEU A 64 -42.46 9.50 -20.72
N ASP A 65 -42.26 8.24 -20.26
CA ASP A 65 -43.30 7.19 -20.09
C ASP A 65 -43.66 6.14 -21.20
N ILE A 66 -44.39 5.10 -20.73
CA ILE A 66 -45.01 3.96 -21.43
C ILE A 66 -44.08 2.77 -21.79
N SER A 67 -44.11 1.75 -20.92
CA SER A 67 -43.91 0.32 -21.29
C SER A 67 -45.25 -0.29 -21.74
N PRO A 68 -45.28 -1.32 -22.61
CA PRO A 68 -45.56 -2.66 -22.05
C PRO A 68 -45.02 -3.91 -22.81
N SER A 69 -44.38 -4.79 -22.03
CA SER A 69 -44.66 -6.25 -21.95
C SER A 69 -44.04 -7.32 -22.89
N LYS A 70 -43.87 -8.52 -22.30
CA LYS A 70 -43.87 -9.90 -22.84
C LYS A 70 -42.68 -10.41 -23.70
N ALA A 71 -41.76 -11.09 -22.99
CA ALA A 71 -41.35 -12.51 -23.10
C ALA A 71 -41.86 -13.38 -24.28
N PRO A 72 -41.15 -14.47 -24.72
CA PRO A 72 -40.21 -15.28 -23.90
C PRO A 72 -38.87 -15.70 -24.56
N ALA A 73 -38.07 -16.45 -23.78
CA ALA A 73 -36.90 -17.26 -24.20
C ALA A 73 -37.36 -18.63 -24.78
N PRO A 74 -36.50 -19.64 -25.14
CA PRO A 74 -35.03 -19.75 -25.01
C PRO A 74 -34.30 -20.34 -26.25
N HIS A 75 -32.99 -20.65 -26.17
CA HIS A 75 -32.39 -21.98 -26.45
C HIS A 75 -30.84 -21.98 -26.21
N TRP A 76 -30.20 -23.17 -26.22
CA TRP A 76 -28.79 -23.41 -25.84
C TRP A 76 -28.00 -24.23 -26.91
N VAL A 77 -26.66 -24.32 -26.72
CA VAL A 77 -25.73 -25.43 -27.09
C VAL A 77 -24.77 -25.29 -28.32
N LYS A 78 -23.48 -25.09 -28.00
CA LYS A 78 -22.21 -25.64 -28.56
C LYS A 78 -22.03 -25.87 -30.10
N ARG A 79 -20.92 -25.33 -30.64
CA ARG A 79 -19.86 -26.17 -31.28
C ARG A 79 -18.47 -25.53 -31.17
N ALA A 80 -17.42 -26.21 -31.65
CA ALA A 80 -16.02 -25.96 -31.24
C ALA A 80 -14.96 -26.66 -32.13
N SER A 81 -13.68 -26.40 -31.83
CA SER A 81 -12.45 -27.20 -32.10
C SER A 81 -11.66 -27.05 -33.41
N GLY A 82 -10.32 -27.21 -33.30
CA GLY A 82 -9.27 -27.14 -34.35
C GLY A 82 -8.12 -26.17 -33.98
N LEU A 83 -6.89 -26.52 -33.51
CA LEU A 83 -6.14 -27.77 -33.23
C LEU A 83 -5.10 -28.20 -34.31
N LYS A 84 -3.81 -28.32 -33.90
CA LYS A 84 -2.55 -28.84 -34.56
C LYS A 84 -1.49 -27.78 -34.97
N HIS A 85 -0.17 -28.05 -35.03
CA HIS A 85 0.75 -28.87 -34.19
C HIS A 85 2.25 -28.74 -34.64
N HIS A 86 3.18 -29.25 -33.81
CA HIS A 86 4.53 -29.79 -34.11
C HIS A 86 5.83 -29.02 -33.73
N ILE A 87 6.91 -29.82 -33.68
CA ILE A 87 8.15 -29.81 -32.85
C ILE A 87 9.20 -30.61 -33.67
N PRO A 88 10.54 -30.31 -33.71
CA PRO A 88 11.50 -31.22 -33.03
C PRO A 88 12.94 -30.71 -32.63
N ARG A 89 13.36 -31.09 -31.40
CA ARG A 89 14.59 -31.83 -31.00
C ARG A 89 16.05 -31.33 -31.22
N GLN A 90 16.80 -31.38 -30.09
CA GLN A 90 18.12 -32.06 -29.87
C GLN A 90 19.41 -31.47 -30.50
N LEU A 91 20.67 -31.80 -30.10
CA LEU A 91 21.22 -32.76 -29.10
C LEU A 91 22.56 -32.26 -28.45
N SER A 92 22.94 -32.86 -27.33
CA SER A 92 24.24 -32.94 -26.59
C SER A 92 25.58 -32.49 -27.21
N SER A 93 26.52 -32.02 -26.36
CA SER A 93 27.82 -32.70 -26.10
C SER A 93 28.55 -32.13 -24.85
N ASP A 94 29.50 -32.92 -24.33
CA ASP A 94 30.30 -32.82 -23.09
C ASP A 94 31.59 -33.68 -23.34
N PRO A 95 32.64 -33.86 -22.48
CA PRO A 95 33.11 -33.16 -21.27
C PRO A 95 34.66 -32.85 -21.31
N THR A 96 35.30 -32.69 -20.14
CA THR A 96 36.76 -32.90 -19.81
C THR A 96 37.77 -31.79 -20.19
N ASP A 97 38.85 -31.49 -19.44
CA ASP A 97 39.32 -32.03 -18.13
C ASP A 97 40.38 -31.17 -17.36
N LYS A 98 40.61 -31.54 -16.09
CA LYS A 98 41.89 -31.55 -15.33
C LYS A 98 42.65 -30.26 -14.85
N LEU A 99 42.72 -30.19 -13.51
CA LEU A 99 43.92 -30.11 -12.63
C LEU A 99 44.42 -28.77 -11.98
N LEU A 100 44.48 -28.89 -10.64
CA LEU A 100 45.22 -28.15 -9.58
C LEU A 100 46.76 -28.21 -9.76
N PRO A 101 47.62 -27.40 -9.05
CA PRO A 101 47.49 -27.10 -7.60
C PRO A 101 47.98 -25.74 -7.04
N THR A 102 47.67 -25.55 -5.74
CA THR A 102 48.25 -24.60 -4.77
C THR A 102 49.72 -24.96 -4.42
N PRO A 103 50.56 -24.04 -3.87
CA PRO A 103 50.56 -23.80 -2.41
C PRO A 103 50.93 -22.37 -1.94
N THR A 104 50.91 -22.18 -0.61
CA THR A 104 51.27 -20.97 0.18
C THR A 104 52.77 -20.84 0.49
N THR A 105 53.27 -19.60 0.79
CA THR A 105 53.94 -19.22 2.07
C THR A 105 54.48 -17.76 2.17
N THR A 106 54.01 -17.01 3.19
CA THR A 106 54.68 -16.09 4.18
C THR A 106 55.73 -14.97 3.87
N THR A 107 55.71 -13.96 4.78
CA THR A 107 56.81 -13.20 5.47
C THR A 107 57.30 -11.77 5.07
N SER A 108 57.01 -10.79 5.98
CA SER A 108 57.81 -9.61 6.50
C SER A 108 58.50 -8.58 5.56
N VAL A 109 58.18 -7.26 5.54
CA VAL A 109 58.38 -6.15 6.55
C VAL A 109 59.88 -5.90 6.87
N PRO A 110 60.50 -4.69 6.69
CA PRO A 110 60.16 -3.44 7.45
C PRO A 110 60.39 -2.02 6.83
N ASP A 111 59.76 -1.02 7.47
CA ASP A 111 60.10 0.40 7.80
C ASP A 111 60.96 1.36 6.92
N ILE A 112 60.58 2.65 6.88
CA ILE A 112 61.25 3.75 7.66
C ILE A 112 60.56 5.15 7.54
N THR A 113 60.28 5.78 8.70
CA THR A 113 59.96 7.21 9.00
C THR A 113 58.80 7.98 8.34
N ALA A 114 58.04 8.71 9.18
CA ALA A 114 57.22 9.87 8.83
C ALA A 114 58.02 11.20 8.94
N PRO A 115 57.44 12.36 8.58
CA PRO A 115 57.02 13.24 9.68
C PRO A 115 55.73 14.07 9.47
N GLN A 116 55.15 14.45 10.62
CA GLN A 116 54.34 15.64 10.91
C GLN A 116 52.87 15.76 10.41
N GLN A 117 52.05 16.24 11.35
CA GLN A 117 50.62 16.58 11.20
C GLN A 117 50.45 18.01 10.66
N LEU A 118 49.32 18.30 10.01
CA LEU A 118 48.80 19.67 9.95
C LEU A 118 47.28 19.71 9.77
N GLY A 119 46.60 20.27 10.78
CA GLY A 119 45.28 20.92 10.73
C GLY A 119 44.12 20.27 9.95
N ALA A 120 43.10 19.80 10.67
CA ALA A 120 41.75 19.75 10.12
C ALA A 120 41.25 21.18 9.84
N GLY A 121 40.76 21.44 8.62
CA GLY A 121 40.18 22.72 8.21
C GLY A 121 38.66 22.67 8.17
N ALA A 122 37.99 23.66 8.76
CA ALA A 122 36.53 23.73 8.80
C ALA A 122 35.93 24.03 7.41
N SER A 123 34.71 23.51 7.16
CA SER A 123 33.93 23.80 5.96
C SER A 123 33.46 25.27 5.94
N SER A 124 34.13 26.11 5.16
CA SER A 124 33.78 27.52 5.03
C SER A 124 32.53 27.71 4.17
N SER A 125 31.49 28.35 4.71
CA SER A 125 30.27 28.76 3.99
C SER A 125 30.49 29.97 3.05
N VAL A 126 31.70 30.14 2.52
CA VAL A 126 32.14 31.25 1.67
C VAL A 126 32.87 30.66 0.47
N ALA A 127 32.46 31.05 -0.73
CA ALA A 127 33.11 30.62 -1.96
C ALA A 127 34.58 31.10 -2.00
N PRO A 128 35.57 30.20 -2.22
CA PRO A 128 36.96 30.60 -2.32
C PRO A 128 37.21 31.55 -3.50
N ALA A 129 38.10 32.53 -3.29
CA ALA A 129 38.60 33.39 -4.36
C ALA A 129 39.43 32.58 -5.36
N VAL A 130 39.38 32.95 -6.64
CA VAL A 130 40.13 32.31 -7.73
C VAL A 130 41.63 32.40 -7.44
N PRO A 131 42.32 31.25 -7.30
CA PRO A 131 43.71 31.22 -6.86
C PRO A 131 44.69 31.60 -7.98
N ASN A 132 45.80 32.25 -7.59
CA ASN A 132 46.91 32.59 -8.48
C ASN A 132 48.25 32.23 -7.79
N PRO A 133 49.01 31.24 -8.27
CA PRO A 133 48.71 30.36 -9.41
C PRO A 133 47.47 29.48 -9.18
N ALA A 134 46.89 28.97 -10.27
CA ALA A 134 45.70 28.12 -10.21
C ALA A 134 45.95 26.83 -9.42
N TRP A 135 44.96 26.37 -8.65
CA TRP A 135 45.06 25.12 -7.90
C TRP A 135 45.16 23.88 -8.81
N PRO A 136 45.81 22.79 -8.34
CA PRO A 136 45.78 21.50 -9.01
C PRO A 136 44.33 21.03 -9.23
N VAL A 137 44.03 20.57 -10.44
CA VAL A 137 42.75 19.94 -10.76
C VAL A 137 42.70 18.49 -10.24
N PRO A 138 41.52 17.96 -9.85
CA PRO A 138 41.39 16.56 -9.48
C PRO A 138 41.86 15.59 -10.56
N THR A 139 42.43 14.46 -10.15
CA THR A 139 42.93 13.39 -11.01
C THR A 139 42.36 12.03 -10.56
N PRO A 140 41.46 11.39 -11.33
CA PRO A 140 40.90 11.85 -12.61
C PRO A 140 40.00 13.08 -12.45
N PHE A 141 39.98 13.94 -13.47
CA PHE A 141 39.05 15.06 -13.55
C PHE A 141 37.61 14.53 -13.79
N PRO A 142 36.54 15.17 -13.28
CA PRO A 142 35.15 14.78 -13.50
C PRO A 142 34.79 14.59 -14.99
N GLN A 143 33.90 13.65 -15.31
CA GLN A 143 33.56 13.29 -16.69
C GLN A 143 32.04 13.25 -16.91
N PRO A 144 31.54 13.73 -18.06
CA PRO A 144 30.17 13.46 -18.49
C PRO A 144 29.91 11.95 -18.59
N PHE A 145 28.72 11.52 -18.17
CA PHE A 145 28.27 10.13 -18.23
C PHE A 145 29.23 9.17 -17.48
N ASP A 146 29.63 9.56 -16.27
CA ASP A 146 30.58 8.82 -15.41
C ASP A 146 29.96 7.68 -14.59
N SER A 147 28.63 7.61 -14.50
CA SER A 147 27.90 6.44 -14.00
C SER A 147 27.94 5.28 -15.00
N SER A 148 27.75 4.05 -14.52
CA SER A 148 27.72 2.85 -15.39
C SER A 148 26.72 3.01 -16.53
N LEU A 149 27.17 2.87 -17.79
CA LEU A 149 26.41 3.17 -19.00
C LEU A 149 25.28 2.14 -19.31
N SER A 150 24.36 1.92 -18.38
CA SER A 150 23.10 1.19 -18.60
C SER A 150 22.02 2.09 -19.21
N PHE A 151 22.39 2.87 -20.23
CA PHE A 151 21.47 3.78 -20.91
C PHE A 151 20.59 3.02 -21.91
N ASN A 152 19.27 3.25 -21.84
CA ASN A 152 18.29 2.59 -22.69
C ASN A 152 18.24 3.27 -24.07
N PHE A 153 19.17 2.94 -24.96
CA PHE A 153 19.19 3.38 -26.35
C PHE A 153 18.27 2.52 -27.23
N SER A 154 17.51 3.16 -28.14
CA SER A 154 16.65 2.47 -29.11
C SER A 154 17.45 1.76 -30.21
N THR A 155 18.72 2.14 -30.41
CA THR A 155 19.61 1.58 -31.44
C THR A 155 21.01 1.27 -30.87
N SER A 156 21.63 0.18 -31.36
CA SER A 156 23.01 -0.15 -31.00
C SER A 156 23.99 0.91 -31.48
N THR A 157 23.78 1.47 -32.68
CA THR A 157 24.59 2.55 -33.27
C THR A 157 24.69 3.77 -32.36
N CYS A 158 23.63 4.09 -31.60
CA CYS A 158 23.65 5.19 -30.66
C CYS A 158 24.46 4.83 -29.39
N SER A 159 24.33 3.59 -28.90
CA SER A 159 25.16 3.05 -27.81
C SER A 159 26.66 3.08 -28.16
N ASP A 160 27.00 2.63 -29.37
CA ASP A 160 28.37 2.61 -29.88
C ASP A 160 28.96 4.03 -30.00
N PHE A 161 28.16 5.00 -30.46
CA PHE A 161 28.53 6.42 -30.50
C PHE A 161 28.81 6.98 -29.09
N PHE A 162 27.96 6.68 -28.11
CA PHE A 162 28.15 7.12 -26.72
C PHE A 162 29.41 6.51 -26.09
N SER A 163 29.66 5.22 -26.29
CA SER A 163 30.90 4.56 -25.85
C SER A 163 32.14 5.19 -26.49
N SER A 164 32.06 5.51 -27.79
CA SER A 164 33.15 6.11 -28.57
C SER A 164 33.51 7.52 -28.08
N PHE A 165 32.54 8.45 -27.93
CA PHE A 165 32.90 9.83 -27.55
C PHE A 165 33.26 9.98 -26.07
N THR A 166 32.61 9.24 -25.17
CA THR A 166 32.89 9.33 -23.71
C THR A 166 34.28 8.82 -23.35
N THR A 167 34.79 7.82 -24.06
CA THR A 167 36.16 7.30 -23.88
C THR A 167 37.23 8.16 -24.58
N ASN A 168 36.87 8.97 -25.58
CA ASN A 168 37.81 9.73 -26.41
C ASN A 168 38.54 10.84 -25.63
N ILE A 169 39.86 10.70 -25.49
CA ILE A 169 40.74 11.64 -24.77
C ILE A 169 40.63 13.11 -25.26
N THR A 170 40.29 13.33 -26.53
CA THR A 170 40.15 14.67 -27.13
C THR A 170 38.91 15.39 -26.59
N PHE A 171 37.79 14.66 -26.49
CA PHE A 171 36.55 15.15 -25.88
C PHE A 171 36.75 15.41 -24.38
N ARG A 172 37.37 14.46 -23.68
CA ARG A 172 37.65 14.55 -22.23
C ARG A 172 38.56 15.72 -21.87
N ALA A 173 39.53 16.06 -22.72
CA ALA A 173 40.41 17.22 -22.56
C ALA A 173 39.69 18.59 -22.64
N CYS A 174 38.50 18.64 -23.24
CA CYS A 174 37.70 19.85 -23.38
C CYS A 174 36.81 20.17 -22.17
N ARG A 175 36.75 19.28 -21.15
CA ARG A 175 36.10 19.52 -19.83
C ARG A 175 34.74 20.25 -19.91
N PRO A 176 33.73 19.68 -20.59
CA PRO A 176 32.50 20.39 -20.94
C PRO A 176 31.56 20.60 -19.74
N PHE A 177 31.60 21.78 -19.11
CA PHE A 177 30.64 22.18 -18.07
C PHE A 177 29.17 22.11 -18.54
N SER A 178 28.92 22.28 -19.84
CA SER A 178 27.60 22.05 -20.47
C SER A 178 27.05 20.63 -20.32
N LEU A 179 27.92 19.64 -20.09
CA LEU A 179 27.54 18.24 -19.87
C LEU A 179 27.78 17.82 -18.41
N LEU A 180 28.85 18.31 -17.77
CA LEU A 180 29.12 18.02 -16.36
C LEU A 180 27.98 18.46 -15.44
N LEU A 181 27.34 19.60 -15.72
CA LEU A 181 26.23 20.13 -14.90
C LEU A 181 24.95 19.28 -14.94
N GLY A 182 24.78 18.40 -15.94
CA GLY A 182 23.63 17.51 -16.05
C GLY A 182 23.95 16.02 -15.86
N THR A 183 25.13 15.58 -16.29
CA THR A 183 25.40 14.15 -16.58
C THR A 183 26.57 13.55 -15.80
N SER A 184 27.20 14.29 -14.89
CA SER A 184 28.38 13.83 -14.13
C SER A 184 28.09 13.72 -12.64
N THR A 185 27.97 12.49 -12.15
CA THR A 185 27.82 12.17 -10.72
C THR A 185 29.02 12.62 -9.90
N THR A 186 30.24 12.55 -10.46
CA THR A 186 31.44 13.07 -9.80
C THR A 186 31.41 14.60 -9.69
N PHE A 187 30.91 15.31 -10.71
CA PHE A 187 30.72 16.76 -10.64
C PHE A 187 29.65 17.18 -9.62
N PHE A 188 28.53 16.45 -9.53
CA PHE A 188 27.51 16.71 -8.51
C PHE A 188 28.07 16.54 -7.09
N ASN A 189 28.79 15.45 -6.81
CA ASN A 189 29.37 15.20 -5.49
C ASN A 189 30.37 16.30 -5.06
N ILE A 190 31.18 16.80 -6.00
CA ILE A 190 32.17 17.86 -5.75
C ILE A 190 31.52 19.21 -5.39
N GLN A 191 30.22 19.44 -5.67
CA GLN A 191 29.54 20.66 -5.25
C GLN A 191 29.46 20.82 -3.71
N SER A 192 29.61 19.73 -2.95
CA SER A 192 29.76 19.76 -1.49
C SER A 192 31.12 20.31 -1.01
N ASN A 193 32.14 20.33 -1.87
CA ASN A 193 33.51 20.76 -1.56
C ASN A 193 33.87 22.01 -2.38
N LEU A 194 33.53 23.20 -1.87
CA LEU A 194 33.72 24.47 -2.58
C LEU A 194 35.18 24.73 -3.02
N THR A 195 36.17 24.19 -2.30
CA THR A 195 37.60 24.28 -2.64
C THR A 195 37.90 23.48 -3.91
N GLU A 196 37.44 22.23 -3.96
CA GLU A 196 37.61 21.34 -5.11
C GLU A 196 36.74 21.78 -6.31
N LEU A 197 35.52 22.26 -6.05
CA LEU A 197 34.67 22.87 -7.07
C LEU A 197 35.35 24.09 -7.72
N THR A 198 36.02 24.94 -6.93
CA THR A 198 36.81 26.07 -7.44
C THR A 198 37.96 25.59 -8.35
N ALA A 199 38.65 24.50 -7.99
CA ALA A 199 39.66 23.89 -8.85
C ALA A 199 39.06 23.29 -10.14
N VAL A 200 37.90 22.64 -10.08
CA VAL A 200 37.21 22.07 -11.25
C VAL A 200 36.68 23.14 -12.20
N MET A 201 36.13 24.24 -11.69
CA MET A 201 35.74 25.41 -12.50
C MET A 201 36.97 26.06 -13.13
N GLY A 202 38.07 26.24 -12.38
CA GLY A 202 39.36 26.68 -12.92
C GLY A 202 39.89 25.78 -14.03
N GLY A 203 39.78 24.45 -13.86
CA GLY A 203 40.13 23.46 -14.88
C GLY A 203 39.26 23.52 -16.13
N THR A 204 37.98 23.90 -16.01
CA THR A 204 37.05 24.13 -17.14
C THR A 204 37.41 25.40 -17.89
N CYS A 205 37.83 26.45 -17.17
CA CYS A 205 38.28 27.69 -17.79
C CYS A 205 39.65 27.55 -18.47
N ASN A 206 40.56 26.75 -17.89
CA ASN A 206 41.89 26.49 -18.43
C ASN A 206 42.03 25.02 -18.89
N THR A 207 41.51 24.72 -20.08
CA THR A 207 41.59 23.41 -20.75
C THR A 207 42.98 23.14 -21.30
N THR A 208 43.40 21.86 -21.33
CA THR A 208 44.69 21.43 -21.91
C THR A 208 44.71 21.46 -23.43
N ARG A 209 43.55 21.64 -24.07
CA ARG A 209 43.36 21.81 -25.52
C ARG A 209 42.80 23.21 -25.79
N THR A 210 43.06 23.77 -26.98
CA THR A 210 42.63 25.13 -27.32
C THR A 210 41.10 25.24 -27.35
N ILE A 211 40.58 26.46 -27.15
CA ILE A 211 39.13 26.67 -27.15
C ILE A 211 38.51 26.38 -28.53
N ASP A 212 39.20 26.73 -29.62
CA ASP A 212 38.68 26.56 -30.98
C ASP A 212 38.73 25.10 -31.44
N ASP A 213 39.76 24.35 -31.06
CA ASP A 213 39.77 22.88 -31.15
C ASP A 213 38.54 22.26 -30.49
N CYS A 214 38.22 22.71 -29.26
CA CYS A 214 37.11 22.17 -28.48
C CYS A 214 35.74 22.59 -29.06
N ARG A 215 35.62 23.81 -29.59
CA ARG A 215 34.44 24.26 -30.36
C ARG A 215 34.22 23.39 -31.59
N THR A 216 35.26 23.10 -32.37
CA THR A 216 35.18 22.20 -33.53
C THR A 216 34.82 20.79 -33.12
N THR A 217 35.41 20.26 -32.04
CA THR A 217 35.10 18.92 -31.51
C THR A 217 33.63 18.78 -31.09
N MET A 218 33.10 19.76 -30.35
CA MET A 218 31.70 19.75 -29.89
C MET A 218 30.72 20.01 -31.03
N SER A 219 31.07 20.89 -31.98
CA SER A 219 30.26 21.15 -33.18
C SER A 219 30.19 19.92 -34.10
N TRP A 220 31.28 19.15 -34.20
CA TRP A 220 31.30 17.87 -34.89
C TRP A 220 30.40 16.84 -34.19
N LEU A 221 30.55 16.62 -32.87
CA LEU A 221 29.68 15.72 -32.10
C LEU A 221 28.18 16.09 -32.21
N ALA A 222 27.85 17.38 -32.20
CA ALA A 222 26.49 17.89 -32.42
C ALA A 222 25.95 17.63 -33.84
N SER A 223 26.82 17.46 -34.84
CA SER A 223 26.46 17.13 -36.23
C SER A 223 26.40 15.63 -36.52
N GLU A 224 27.18 14.82 -35.79
CA GLU A 224 27.16 13.35 -35.89
C GLU A 224 25.93 12.76 -35.20
N ILE A 225 25.62 13.16 -33.97
CA ILE A 225 24.53 12.57 -33.17
C ILE A 225 23.14 12.73 -33.85
N VAL A 226 22.96 13.75 -34.71
CA VAL A 226 21.71 14.00 -35.45
C VAL A 226 21.58 13.21 -36.75
N LYS A 227 22.58 12.42 -37.15
CA LYS A 227 22.54 11.63 -38.39
C LYS A 227 21.54 10.46 -38.30
N PRO A 228 20.83 10.13 -39.40
CA PRO A 228 19.92 8.97 -39.49
C PRO A 228 20.53 7.67 -38.97
N GLU A 229 21.80 7.44 -39.30
CA GLU A 229 22.57 6.23 -39.01
C GLU A 229 23.23 6.19 -37.61
N VAL A 230 23.11 7.26 -36.82
CA VAL A 230 23.72 7.37 -35.47
C VAL A 230 22.64 7.28 -34.38
N CYS A 231 22.01 8.40 -34.01
CA CYS A 231 21.01 8.48 -32.92
C CYS A 231 19.68 9.15 -33.35
N ALA A 232 19.42 9.42 -34.64
CA ALA A 232 18.21 10.14 -35.06
C ALA A 232 16.90 9.46 -34.64
N THR A 233 16.86 8.12 -34.57
CA THR A 233 15.73 7.35 -34.04
C THR A 233 15.46 7.70 -32.57
N ASP A 234 16.51 7.69 -31.74
CA ASP A 234 16.41 8.07 -30.32
C ASP A 234 16.04 9.54 -30.12
N ILE A 235 16.52 10.45 -30.96
CA ILE A 235 16.09 11.87 -30.97
C ILE A 235 14.60 11.98 -31.31
N THR A 236 14.12 11.18 -32.28
CA THR A 236 12.70 11.14 -32.68
C THR A 236 11.81 10.57 -31.56
N ASN A 237 12.32 9.57 -30.84
CA ASN A 237 11.70 8.96 -29.67
C ASN A 237 11.78 9.84 -28.39
N GLN A 238 12.40 11.02 -28.47
CA GLN A 238 12.66 11.94 -27.36
C GLN A 238 13.48 11.31 -26.21
N ASN A 239 14.46 10.46 -26.53
CA ASN A 239 15.37 9.88 -25.54
C ASN A 239 16.16 10.97 -24.80
N GLY A 240 15.91 11.13 -23.50
CA GLY A 240 16.45 12.21 -22.68
C GLY A 240 17.97 12.31 -22.72
N VAL A 241 18.68 11.19 -22.60
CA VAL A 241 20.16 11.13 -22.58
C VAL A 241 20.75 11.64 -23.90
N VAL A 242 20.11 11.32 -25.02
CA VAL A 242 20.53 11.71 -26.38
C VAL A 242 20.23 13.19 -26.64
N LEU A 243 19.08 13.68 -26.18
CA LEU A 243 18.73 15.10 -26.25
C LEU A 243 19.63 15.96 -25.35
N GLU A 244 19.98 15.48 -24.16
CA GLU A 244 20.88 16.16 -23.22
C GLU A 244 22.31 16.25 -23.76
N ALA A 245 22.84 15.16 -24.33
CA ALA A 245 24.12 15.17 -25.02
C ALA A 245 24.15 16.21 -26.18
N LEU A 246 23.14 16.17 -27.06
CA LEU A 246 22.99 17.12 -28.17
C LEU A 246 22.90 18.58 -27.70
N ASN A 247 22.15 18.85 -26.63
CA ASN A 247 22.04 20.18 -26.04
C ASN A 247 23.37 20.62 -25.40
N GLY A 248 24.06 19.75 -24.69
CA GLY A 248 25.35 20.02 -24.06
C GLY A 248 26.48 20.26 -25.07
N PHE A 249 26.49 19.55 -26.21
CA PHE A 249 27.41 19.83 -27.32
C PHE A 249 27.16 21.23 -27.91
N LYS A 250 25.90 21.54 -28.25
CA LYS A 250 25.49 22.85 -28.82
C LYS A 250 25.75 24.04 -27.91
N THR A 251 25.63 23.85 -26.60
CA THR A 251 25.74 24.93 -25.60
C THR A 251 27.13 25.06 -24.99
N TYR A 252 28.09 24.20 -25.37
CA TYR A 252 29.44 24.14 -24.79
C TYR A 252 30.12 25.51 -24.60
N ASP A 253 30.19 26.33 -25.65
CA ASP A 253 30.88 27.62 -25.56
C ASP A 253 30.17 28.62 -24.63
N LEU A 254 28.84 28.67 -24.70
CA LEU A 254 28.01 29.54 -23.86
C LEU A 254 28.07 29.14 -22.38
N MET A 255 28.03 27.83 -22.12
CA MET A 255 28.15 27.26 -20.77
C MET A 255 29.55 27.45 -20.21
N ARG A 256 30.61 27.30 -21.02
CA ARG A 256 31.97 27.62 -20.57
C ARG A 256 32.12 29.11 -20.27
N GLN A 257 31.58 30.00 -21.09
CA GLN A 257 31.55 31.44 -20.78
C GLN A 257 30.78 31.74 -19.47
N ALA A 258 29.66 31.06 -19.21
CA ALA A 258 28.89 31.18 -17.98
C ALA A 258 29.65 30.69 -16.74
N GLY A 259 30.24 29.49 -16.80
CA GLY A 259 31.00 28.90 -15.70
C GLY A 259 32.28 29.68 -15.35
N CYS A 260 32.84 30.42 -16.31
CA CYS A 260 34.02 31.26 -16.13
C CYS A 260 33.72 32.71 -15.75
N LEU A 261 32.48 33.07 -15.42
CA LEU A 261 32.17 34.36 -14.82
C LEU A 261 32.79 34.44 -13.41
N VAL A 262 33.50 35.54 -13.13
CA VAL A 262 34.13 35.82 -11.83
C VAL A 262 33.54 37.10 -11.25
N ASN A 263 33.12 37.03 -9.98
CA ASN A 263 32.59 38.16 -9.25
C ASN A 263 33.72 39.16 -8.93
N GLN A 264 33.62 40.37 -9.46
CA GLN A 264 34.64 41.41 -9.33
C GLN A 264 34.84 41.93 -7.89
N ARG A 265 33.98 41.56 -6.92
CA ARG A 265 34.07 41.99 -5.52
C ARG A 265 34.72 40.96 -4.60
N SER A 266 34.41 39.68 -4.78
CA SER A 266 34.96 38.56 -4.00
C SER A 266 36.15 37.87 -4.67
N ASN A 267 36.34 38.13 -5.97
CA ASN A 267 37.23 37.38 -6.86
C ASN A 267 36.90 35.87 -6.94
N ALA A 268 35.68 35.44 -6.60
CA ALA A 268 35.26 34.04 -6.67
C ALA A 268 34.53 33.72 -7.99
N TYR A 269 34.51 32.44 -8.40
CA TYR A 269 33.70 31.99 -9.54
C TYR A 269 32.20 32.11 -9.22
N CYS A 270 31.45 32.76 -10.12
CA CYS A 270 30.02 33.02 -9.94
C CYS A 270 29.17 31.74 -9.81
N PHE A 271 29.62 30.59 -10.34
CA PHE A 271 28.96 29.31 -10.13
C PHE A 271 29.19 28.79 -8.70
N VAL A 272 30.43 28.87 -8.20
CA VAL A 272 30.79 28.48 -6.82
C VAL A 272 30.05 29.36 -5.80
N GLU A 273 29.89 30.65 -6.06
CA GLU A 273 29.04 31.52 -5.23
C GLU A 273 27.56 31.10 -5.23
N SER A 274 27.01 30.67 -6.36
CA SER A 274 25.62 30.20 -6.43
C SER A 274 25.39 28.88 -5.69
N VAL A 275 26.42 28.02 -5.58
CA VAL A 275 26.41 26.78 -4.80
C VAL A 275 26.66 27.05 -3.31
N ALA A 276 27.51 28.01 -2.97
CA ALA A 276 27.79 28.43 -1.59
C ALA A 276 26.65 29.24 -0.94
N SER A 277 25.65 29.67 -1.72
CA SER A 277 24.47 30.40 -1.24
C SER A 277 23.61 29.55 -0.31
N SER A 278 23.18 30.11 0.82
CA SER A 278 22.22 29.49 1.74
C SER A 278 20.81 29.28 1.14
N SER A 279 20.60 29.76 -0.08
CA SER A 279 19.49 29.36 -0.96
C SER A 279 20.03 29.28 -2.39
N PRO A 280 20.34 28.08 -2.91
CA PRO A 280 21.02 27.91 -4.21
C PRO A 280 20.08 28.11 -5.42
N VAL A 281 19.06 28.96 -5.30
CA VAL A 281 18.12 29.32 -6.39
C VAL A 281 18.85 29.82 -7.65
N ASP A 282 19.97 30.52 -7.45
CA ASP A 282 20.83 31.02 -8.51
C ASP A 282 21.42 29.90 -9.39
N THR A 283 21.57 28.67 -8.87
CA THR A 283 22.07 27.51 -9.65
C THR A 283 21.14 27.14 -10.81
N TYR A 284 19.81 27.27 -10.66
CA TYR A 284 18.84 26.98 -11.72
C TYR A 284 19.03 27.86 -12.96
N PHE A 285 19.62 29.05 -12.82
CA PHE A 285 19.93 29.90 -13.97
C PHE A 285 21.07 29.32 -14.83
N TYR A 286 21.99 28.55 -14.26
CA TYR A 286 23.02 27.85 -15.05
C TYR A 286 22.46 26.68 -15.87
N ALA A 287 21.27 26.16 -15.55
CA ALA A 287 20.59 25.12 -16.32
C ALA A 287 19.77 25.66 -17.52
N LEU A 288 19.58 26.99 -17.63
CA LEU A 288 18.79 27.61 -18.70
C LEU A 288 19.27 27.29 -20.13
N PRO A 289 20.58 27.26 -20.44
CA PRO A 289 21.04 26.91 -21.78
C PRO A 289 20.67 25.48 -22.20
N LEU A 290 20.66 24.55 -21.25
CA LEU A 290 20.33 23.13 -21.46
C LEU A 290 18.82 22.91 -21.73
N GLY A 291 17.99 23.90 -21.39
CA GLY A 291 16.54 23.90 -21.62
C GLY A 291 15.69 23.76 -20.37
N THR A 292 16.31 23.69 -19.18
CA THR A 292 15.61 23.59 -17.90
C THR A 292 15.11 24.98 -17.46
N PRO A 293 13.79 25.19 -17.25
CA PRO A 293 13.26 26.47 -16.81
C PRO A 293 13.45 26.69 -15.30
N VAL A 294 13.69 27.94 -14.89
CA VAL A 294 13.68 28.31 -13.46
C VAL A 294 12.25 28.21 -12.89
N PRO A 295 12.05 27.59 -11.71
CA PRO A 295 10.72 27.45 -11.11
C PRO A 295 10.04 28.81 -10.84
N GLN A 296 8.76 28.93 -11.18
CA GLN A 296 8.05 30.23 -11.24
C GLN A 296 7.77 30.91 -9.88
N LYS A 297 8.17 30.28 -8.76
CA LYS A 297 8.08 30.85 -7.40
C LYS A 297 9.46 31.14 -6.77
N SER A 298 10.54 30.95 -7.52
CA SER A 298 11.91 31.14 -7.04
C SER A 298 12.29 32.62 -6.99
N THR A 299 12.82 33.08 -5.85
CA THR A 299 13.40 34.42 -5.70
C THR A 299 14.92 34.37 -5.92
N PRO A 300 15.46 34.85 -7.06
CA PRO A 300 16.92 34.94 -7.25
C PRO A 300 17.58 35.89 -6.25
N SER A 301 18.87 35.72 -5.99
CA SER A 301 19.64 36.53 -5.04
C SER A 301 19.84 38.01 -5.45
N CYS A 302 19.51 38.33 -6.70
CA CYS A 302 19.82 39.61 -7.36
C CYS A 302 21.34 39.95 -7.41
N SER A 303 22.21 38.94 -7.33
CA SER A 303 23.67 39.08 -7.36
C SER A 303 24.22 39.72 -8.66
N PRO A 304 25.39 40.39 -8.61
CA PRO A 304 26.10 40.82 -9.82
C PRO A 304 26.37 39.67 -10.79
N CYS A 305 26.60 38.46 -10.27
CA CYS A 305 26.79 37.24 -11.05
C CYS A 305 25.58 36.88 -11.91
N ILE A 306 24.37 36.81 -11.35
CA ILE A 306 23.18 36.48 -12.14
C ILE A 306 22.82 37.62 -13.12
N LYS A 307 23.11 38.88 -12.78
CA LYS A 307 22.99 40.00 -13.74
C LYS A 307 23.93 39.82 -14.95
N SER A 308 25.19 39.45 -14.70
CA SER A 308 26.17 39.15 -15.76
C SER A 308 25.78 37.92 -16.58
N LEU A 309 25.30 36.85 -15.92
CA LEU A 309 24.85 35.61 -16.55
C LEU A 309 23.65 35.83 -17.47
N MET A 310 22.65 36.59 -17.03
CA MET A 310 21.48 36.92 -17.86
C MET A 310 21.86 37.84 -19.03
N SER A 311 22.82 38.76 -18.87
CA SER A 311 23.34 39.58 -19.98
C SER A 311 24.15 38.78 -21.00
N LEU A 312 24.88 37.74 -20.57
CA LEU A 312 25.53 36.77 -21.46
C LEU A 312 24.47 35.99 -22.27
N TYR A 313 23.45 35.45 -21.60
CA TYR A 313 22.37 34.69 -22.23
C TYR A 313 21.49 35.51 -23.16
N ALA A 314 21.26 36.80 -22.90
CA ALA A 314 20.43 37.66 -23.73
C ALA A 314 20.86 37.67 -25.21
N LYS A 315 22.17 37.58 -25.48
CA LYS A 315 22.74 37.51 -26.82
C LYS A 315 22.33 36.20 -27.52
N SER A 316 22.56 35.07 -26.85
CA SER A 316 22.34 33.72 -27.41
C SER A 316 20.87 33.27 -27.39
N ALA A 317 20.01 33.87 -26.56
CA ALA A 317 18.57 33.59 -26.52
C ALA A 317 17.82 34.00 -27.81
N THR A 318 18.48 34.73 -28.71
CA THR A 318 17.97 35.03 -30.07
C THR A 318 18.01 33.81 -31.00
N ASP A 319 18.91 32.83 -30.76
CA ASP A 319 19.02 31.65 -31.61
C ASP A 319 17.99 30.57 -31.23
N LYS A 320 17.07 30.31 -32.17
CA LYS A 320 16.03 29.28 -32.06
C LYS A 320 16.57 27.85 -32.17
N SER A 321 17.86 27.66 -32.50
CA SER A 321 18.53 26.35 -32.51
C SER A 321 18.90 25.85 -31.10
N LEU A 322 18.99 26.76 -30.13
CA LEU A 322 19.35 26.51 -28.73
C LEU A 322 18.11 26.36 -27.84
N PRO A 323 18.10 25.45 -26.85
CA PRO A 323 17.00 25.31 -25.88
C PRO A 323 16.71 26.60 -25.10
N LEU A 324 17.76 27.38 -24.82
CA LEU A 324 17.70 28.68 -24.15
C LEU A 324 16.59 29.60 -24.68
N SER A 325 16.38 29.64 -26.00
CA SER A 325 15.36 30.49 -26.64
C SER A 325 13.92 30.23 -26.15
N LYS A 326 13.65 29.02 -25.63
CA LYS A 326 12.35 28.62 -25.08
C LYS A 326 12.16 29.07 -23.63
N VAL A 327 13.22 29.06 -22.83
CA VAL A 327 13.16 29.26 -21.36
C VAL A 327 13.68 30.62 -20.88
N TYR A 328 14.47 31.33 -21.69
CA TYR A 328 15.00 32.65 -21.32
C TYR A 328 13.88 33.67 -21.02
N SER A 329 12.77 33.66 -21.77
CA SER A 329 11.72 34.68 -21.62
C SER A 329 10.93 34.60 -20.30
N SER A 330 10.83 33.42 -19.68
CA SER A 330 10.22 33.27 -18.36
C SER A 330 11.21 33.58 -17.24
N ALA A 331 12.48 33.17 -17.38
CA ALA A 331 13.55 33.52 -16.44
C ALA A 331 13.86 35.04 -16.43
N GLN A 332 13.82 35.70 -17.59
CA GLN A 332 13.97 37.16 -17.71
C GLN A 332 12.87 37.90 -16.98
N LYS A 333 11.60 37.47 -17.12
CA LYS A 333 10.47 38.05 -16.38
C LYS A 333 10.58 37.82 -14.88
N LEU A 334 10.97 36.63 -14.44
CA LEU A 334 11.18 36.31 -13.03
C LEU A 334 12.27 37.21 -12.42
N ALA A 335 13.43 37.29 -13.07
CA ALA A 335 14.54 38.14 -12.63
C ALA A 335 14.20 39.64 -12.66
N ALA A 336 13.49 40.11 -13.68
CA ALA A 336 13.04 41.50 -13.75
C ALA A 336 12.00 41.87 -12.69
N ASN A 337 11.08 40.94 -12.37
CA ASN A 337 10.07 41.13 -11.32
C ASN A 337 10.67 41.11 -9.91
N SER A 338 11.68 40.28 -9.66
CA SER A 338 12.33 40.18 -8.34
C SER A 338 13.45 41.19 -8.10
N CYS A 339 14.19 41.59 -9.16
CA CYS A 339 15.41 42.39 -9.04
C CYS A 339 15.37 43.75 -9.76
N GLY A 340 14.20 44.15 -10.28
CA GLY A 340 14.00 45.39 -11.02
C GLY A 340 14.10 45.21 -12.55
N THR A 341 13.39 46.07 -13.29
CA THR A 341 13.19 45.94 -14.75
C THR A 341 14.49 45.82 -15.55
N ASP A 342 15.52 46.56 -15.13
CA ASP A 342 16.79 46.70 -15.85
C ASP A 342 17.83 45.66 -15.41
N TYR A 343 17.38 44.61 -14.71
CA TYR A 343 18.23 43.53 -14.22
C TYR A 343 18.52 42.46 -15.28
N ALA A 344 17.55 42.13 -16.13
CA ALA A 344 17.72 41.15 -17.22
C ALA A 344 17.12 41.68 -18.54
N GLN A 345 17.92 41.71 -19.60
CA GLN A 345 17.53 42.30 -20.89
C GLN A 345 16.38 41.52 -21.54
N SER A 346 15.31 42.21 -21.91
CA SER A 346 14.22 41.63 -22.70
C SER A 346 14.70 41.35 -24.14
N VAL A 347 14.54 40.10 -24.58
CA VAL A 347 14.91 39.68 -25.94
C VAL A 347 13.63 39.58 -26.76
N ALA A 348 13.58 40.32 -27.86
CA ALA A 348 12.46 40.30 -28.81
C ALA A 348 12.47 39.00 -29.65
N THR A 349 12.18 37.86 -29.02
CA THR A 349 11.94 36.60 -29.72
C THR A 349 10.80 36.79 -30.70
N SER A 350 11.08 36.78 -32.00
CA SER A 350 10.10 36.90 -33.08
C SER A 350 9.25 35.62 -33.19
N GLY A 351 8.38 35.42 -32.21
CA GLY A 351 7.23 34.53 -32.28
C GLY A 351 6.04 35.30 -32.84
N ALA A 352 5.27 34.67 -33.73
CA ALA A 352 4.08 35.30 -34.29
C ALA A 352 2.98 35.40 -33.22
N THR A 353 2.85 36.55 -32.58
CA THR A 353 1.66 36.89 -31.79
C THR A 353 0.45 36.85 -32.70
N ARG A 354 -0.37 35.80 -32.57
CA ARG A 354 -1.66 35.70 -33.24
C ARG A 354 -2.69 36.53 -32.46
N THR A 355 -2.46 37.84 -32.42
CA THR A 355 -3.28 38.80 -31.69
C THR A 355 -4.64 38.92 -32.36
N VAL A 356 -5.66 38.26 -31.79
CA VAL A 356 -7.06 38.51 -32.14
C VAL A 356 -7.60 39.53 -31.13
N VAL A 357 -7.24 40.79 -31.35
CA VAL A 357 -7.99 41.91 -30.75
C VAL A 357 -9.32 42.00 -31.51
N ALA A 358 -10.42 42.06 -30.77
CA ALA A 358 -11.75 42.24 -31.34
C ALA A 358 -11.94 43.67 -31.89
N THR A 359 -13.10 43.95 -32.50
CA THR A 359 -13.54 45.27 -33.01
C THR A 359 -12.85 45.69 -34.33
N ILE A 360 -13.52 46.23 -35.37
CA ILE A 360 -14.95 46.38 -35.70
C ILE A 360 -15.13 45.98 -37.18
N PHE A 361 -16.27 45.39 -37.58
CA PHE A 361 -17.20 45.94 -38.60
C PHE A 361 -18.26 44.93 -39.08
N ALA A 362 -19.51 45.25 -38.77
CA ALA A 362 -20.67 44.69 -39.44
C ALA A 362 -20.82 45.34 -40.83
N TRP A 363 -21.01 44.54 -41.87
CA TRP A 363 -21.55 44.97 -43.18
C TRP A 363 -22.15 43.78 -43.98
N LEU A 364 -23.00 42.97 -43.33
CA LEU A 364 -23.79 41.94 -44.04
C LEU A 364 -25.21 41.72 -43.48
N PHE A 365 -25.76 42.71 -42.76
CA PHE A 365 -27.15 42.68 -42.26
C PHE A 365 -27.80 44.06 -42.29
N LEU A 366 -27.86 44.70 -43.47
CA LEU A 366 -28.64 45.93 -43.65
C LEU A 366 -29.12 46.21 -45.10
N VAL A 367 -29.67 45.19 -45.78
CA VAL A 367 -30.48 45.42 -46.99
C VAL A 367 -31.76 44.56 -46.94
N ARG A 368 -32.88 45.23 -46.65
CA ARG A 368 -34.28 44.89 -47.03
C ARG A 368 -34.94 43.61 -46.44
N THR A 369 -36.18 43.65 -45.96
CA THR A 369 -37.04 44.76 -45.43
C THR A 369 -38.29 44.17 -44.78
N LEU A 370 -38.94 44.95 -43.88
CA LEU A 370 -40.34 44.81 -43.44
C LEU A 370 -40.65 43.57 -42.57
N CYS A 371 -41.58 43.61 -41.61
CA CYS A 371 -42.62 44.61 -41.35
C CYS A 371 -42.99 44.75 -39.85
N ILE A 372 -43.64 45.87 -39.52
CA ILE A 372 -44.53 46.11 -38.35
C ILE A 372 -43.88 46.27 -36.95
N SER A 373 -44.07 47.47 -36.40
CA SER A 373 -43.92 47.95 -35.01
C SER A 373 -45.33 48.07 -34.34
N PRO A 374 -45.63 48.77 -33.22
CA PRO A 374 -44.81 49.62 -32.32
C PRO A 374 -45.11 49.54 -30.78
N PHE A 375 -44.52 50.47 -30.01
CA PHE A 375 -44.82 50.88 -28.61
C PHE A 375 -44.40 49.93 -27.46
N CYS A 376 -44.11 50.40 -26.23
CA CYS A 376 -44.25 51.75 -25.66
C CYS A 376 -43.11 52.20 -24.69
N PHE A 377 -43.14 53.49 -24.33
CA PHE A 377 -42.19 54.35 -23.58
C PHE A 377 -41.72 53.91 -22.17
N GLY A 378 -40.58 54.47 -21.72
CA GLY A 378 -40.23 54.65 -20.29
C GLY A 378 -38.75 55.01 -20.00
N THR A 379 -38.43 56.28 -19.69
CA THR A 379 -37.04 56.81 -19.43
C THR A 379 -37.07 58.06 -18.48
N PRO A 380 -35.95 58.71 -18.04
CA PRO A 380 -35.13 58.33 -16.87
C PRO A 380 -34.66 59.55 -15.98
N VAL A 381 -33.46 59.48 -15.33
CA VAL A 381 -32.71 60.56 -14.60
C VAL A 381 -33.26 60.85 -13.17
N ALA A 382 -32.54 61.23 -12.09
CA ALA A 382 -31.26 61.93 -11.82
C ALA A 382 -30.46 61.35 -10.61
N LEU A 383 -29.63 62.11 -9.86
CA LEU A 383 -28.18 62.35 -10.10
C LEU A 383 -27.41 62.62 -8.76
N ASN A 384 -26.08 62.80 -8.82
CA ASN A 384 -25.08 62.98 -7.73
C ASN A 384 -25.12 64.30 -6.91
N LEU A 385 -24.43 64.29 -5.74
CA LEU A 385 -23.55 65.31 -5.06
C LEU A 385 -23.71 65.23 -3.50
N LEU A 386 -22.81 65.66 -2.58
CA LEU A 386 -21.33 65.63 -2.41
C LEU A 386 -21.02 66.14 -0.94
N TYR A 387 -19.76 66.09 -0.46
CA TYR A 387 -19.14 66.89 0.65
C TYR A 387 -19.26 66.56 2.18
N THR A 388 -18.08 66.31 2.80
CA THR A 388 -17.52 66.73 4.14
C THR A 388 -18.13 66.40 5.52
N GLY A 389 -17.24 66.08 6.51
CA GLY A 389 -17.49 66.22 7.96
C GLY A 389 -16.44 65.60 8.93
N THR A 390 -15.73 66.42 9.72
CA THR A 390 -14.88 66.05 10.90
C THR A 390 -15.70 66.16 12.22
N LEU A 391 -15.32 65.72 13.45
CA LEU A 391 -14.06 65.87 14.22
C LEU A 391 -14.03 64.94 15.50
N LEU A 392 -13.03 65.09 16.38
CA LEU A 392 -12.71 64.23 17.56
C LEU A 392 -13.48 64.49 18.88
N TRP A 393 -13.52 63.49 19.78
CA TRP A 393 -13.18 63.51 21.25
C TRP A 393 -13.30 62.07 21.84
N ASN A 394 -12.80 61.64 23.02
CA ASN A 394 -12.01 62.21 24.14
C ASN A 394 -11.05 61.13 24.76
N GLN A 395 -10.60 61.23 26.03
CA GLN A 395 -9.59 60.36 26.69
C GLN A 395 -10.02 59.66 28.03
N ILE A 396 -9.51 58.44 28.25
CA ILE A 396 -8.61 57.91 29.34
C ILE A 396 -8.36 58.83 30.59
N PRO A 397 -8.05 58.38 31.86
CA PRO A 397 -7.82 57.02 32.45
C PRO A 397 -8.57 56.72 33.80
N PHE A 398 -8.32 55.54 34.41
CA PHE A 398 -7.88 55.44 35.83
C PHE A 398 -6.97 54.21 36.06
N LEU A 399 -6.30 54.09 37.23
CA LEU A 399 -5.12 53.22 37.44
C LEU A 399 -5.00 52.61 38.87
N TYR A 400 -4.09 51.63 39.01
CA TYR A 400 -3.24 51.30 40.20
C TYR A 400 -3.58 50.16 41.22
N LYS A 401 -2.77 49.08 41.14
CA LYS A 401 -2.08 48.32 42.24
C LYS A 401 -2.91 47.54 43.32
N HIS A 402 -2.36 46.67 44.21
CA HIS A 402 -0.97 46.36 44.66
C HIS A 402 -0.72 44.87 45.10
N THR A 403 0.50 44.36 44.86
CA THR A 403 1.30 43.22 45.44
C THR A 403 0.77 42.14 46.44
N LEU A 404 1.01 40.87 46.07
CA LEU A 404 1.94 39.83 46.64
C LEU A 404 2.28 39.63 48.15
N ASN A 405 2.70 38.38 48.44
CA ASN A 405 3.39 37.78 49.63
C ASN A 405 2.51 37.33 50.83
N TYR A 406 2.84 36.30 51.64
CA TYR A 406 4.11 35.54 51.86
C TYR A 406 3.87 34.12 52.47
N CYS A 407 4.86 33.20 52.38
CA CYS A 407 5.16 32.05 53.30
C CYS A 407 4.20 30.82 53.33
N LEU A 408 4.60 29.58 53.71
CA LEU A 408 5.89 28.98 54.14
C LEU A 408 5.91 27.42 53.96
N SER A 409 7.11 26.82 53.83
CA SER A 409 7.62 25.47 54.24
C SER A 409 6.69 24.26 54.57
N ALA A 410 7.07 22.97 54.41
CA ALA A 410 8.21 22.29 53.75
C ALA A 410 8.08 20.73 53.83
N LEU A 411 8.91 20.01 53.05
CA LEU A 411 9.51 18.66 53.28
C LEU A 411 8.66 17.48 53.86
N ALA A 412 8.47 16.40 53.07
CA ALA A 412 9.00 15.04 53.34
C ALA A 412 8.46 13.94 52.38
N GLN A 413 9.28 12.92 52.12
CA GLN A 413 8.98 11.64 51.44
C GLN A 413 8.91 10.49 52.50
N PRO A 414 8.75 9.19 52.14
CA PRO A 414 7.78 8.53 51.26
C PRO A 414 7.08 7.32 51.95
N ARG A 415 6.14 6.61 51.28
CA ARG A 415 6.03 5.11 51.24
C ARG A 415 4.78 4.58 50.53
N GLU A 416 4.94 3.44 49.86
CA GLU A 416 3.91 2.50 49.36
C GLU A 416 3.91 1.21 50.20
N PRO A 417 3.04 0.20 49.96
CA PRO A 417 1.58 0.23 49.67
C PRO A 417 0.84 -0.50 50.86
N PRO A 418 -0.29 -1.29 50.77
CA PRO A 418 -0.67 -2.30 49.75
C PRO A 418 -2.14 -2.25 49.25
N ARG A 419 -2.47 -3.11 48.26
CA ARG A 419 -3.84 -3.31 47.71
C ARG A 419 -4.81 -3.90 48.76
N ARG A 420 -6.06 -3.41 48.83
CA ARG A 420 -7.24 -4.17 49.30
C ARG A 420 -8.52 -3.78 48.54
N ILE A 421 -9.42 -4.76 48.40
CA ILE A 421 -10.70 -4.66 47.70
C ILE A 421 -11.80 -4.22 48.69
N CYS A 422 -12.58 -3.19 48.32
CA CYS A 422 -13.85 -2.84 48.95
C CYS A 422 -14.87 -2.37 47.91
N LEU A 423 -16.08 -2.92 47.94
CA LEU A 423 -17.24 -2.45 47.17
C LEU A 423 -17.84 -1.19 47.80
N PRO A 424 -18.22 -0.16 47.00
CA PRO A 424 -19.19 0.85 47.41
C PRO A 424 -20.60 0.47 46.93
N SER A 425 -21.59 0.56 47.82
CA SER A 425 -23.01 0.43 47.48
C SER A 425 -23.58 1.68 46.80
N HIS A 426 -24.61 1.50 45.97
CA HIS A 426 -25.50 2.56 45.46
C HIS A 426 -25.79 3.70 46.47
N LEU A 427 -25.49 4.95 46.13
CA LEU A 427 -26.50 5.92 45.65
C LEU A 427 -25.89 7.23 45.08
N ASP A 428 -26.52 7.74 44.03
CA ASP A 428 -26.62 9.13 43.54
C ASP A 428 -25.46 10.14 43.67
N SER A 429 -24.82 10.44 42.53
CA SER A 429 -24.71 11.84 42.08
C SER A 429 -24.70 11.92 40.55
N TYR A 430 -25.56 12.75 39.95
CA TYR A 430 -25.68 12.87 38.49
C TYR A 430 -24.56 13.75 37.91
N THR A 431 -23.49 13.10 37.44
CA THR A 431 -22.66 13.63 36.35
C THR A 431 -22.75 12.68 35.17
N ASN A 432 -22.72 13.20 33.94
CA ASN A 432 -22.99 12.42 32.74
C ASN A 432 -21.80 11.49 32.42
N PRO A 433 -21.93 10.16 32.54
CA PRO A 433 -20.82 9.26 32.24
C PRO A 433 -20.58 9.27 30.73
N ALA A 434 -19.40 9.71 30.31
CA ALA A 434 -18.92 9.38 28.98
C ALA A 434 -18.85 7.86 28.87
N MET A 435 -19.44 7.27 27.82
CA MET A 435 -19.29 5.84 27.60
C MET A 435 -17.82 5.56 27.29
N ASN A 436 -17.15 4.78 28.14
CA ASN A 436 -15.88 4.19 27.74
C ASN A 436 -16.14 3.27 26.54
N PHE A 437 -15.32 3.39 25.50
CA PHE A 437 -15.45 2.56 24.30
C PHE A 437 -14.89 1.14 24.54
N GLU A 438 -13.94 1.00 25.47
CA GLU A 438 -13.31 -0.27 25.84
C GLU A 438 -14.30 -1.18 26.59
N ASP A 439 -15.01 -0.69 27.61
CA ASP A 439 -16.07 -1.43 28.35
C ASP A 439 -17.13 -2.06 27.42
N VAL A 440 -17.37 -1.41 26.28
CA VAL A 440 -18.31 -1.88 25.25
C VAL A 440 -17.68 -2.95 24.36
N GLU A 441 -16.39 -2.81 24.02
CA GLU A 441 -15.62 -3.78 23.26
C GLU A 441 -15.37 -5.07 24.06
N GLU A 442 -15.02 -4.98 25.34
CA GLU A 442 -14.90 -6.13 26.24
C GLU A 442 -16.22 -6.88 26.38
N ARG A 443 -17.35 -6.17 26.56
CA ARG A 443 -18.66 -6.80 26.72
C ARG A 443 -19.19 -7.39 25.42
N ASP A 444 -19.25 -6.61 24.34
CA ASP A 444 -19.99 -6.96 23.13
C ASP A 444 -19.12 -7.30 21.92
N GLY A 445 -17.79 -7.11 22.00
CA GLY A 445 -16.89 -7.30 20.87
C GLY A 445 -17.14 -6.29 19.73
N VAL A 446 -17.69 -5.11 20.04
CA VAL A 446 -18.05 -4.07 19.05
C VAL A 446 -17.42 -2.72 19.39
N ARG A 447 -16.71 -2.14 18.43
CA ARG A 447 -16.37 -0.69 18.40
C ARG A 447 -17.13 0.00 17.26
N LEU A 448 -17.58 1.24 17.48
CA LEU A 448 -18.41 2.01 16.53
C LEU A 448 -17.77 3.35 16.23
N SER A 449 -17.66 3.75 14.95
CA SER A 449 -17.19 5.08 14.57
C SER A 449 -18.01 6.23 15.19
N TRP A 450 -19.31 6.02 15.39
CA TRP A 450 -20.23 6.95 16.06
C TRP A 450 -21.10 6.20 17.06
N ASN A 451 -21.10 6.62 18.32
CA ASN A 451 -21.94 6.04 19.37
C ASN A 451 -23.27 6.80 19.59
N VAL A 452 -23.51 7.91 18.89
CA VAL A 452 -24.81 8.58 18.75
C VAL A 452 -25.03 8.88 17.27
N TRP A 453 -26.20 8.51 16.74
CA TRP A 453 -26.41 8.50 15.29
C TRP A 453 -27.22 9.71 14.81
N PRO A 454 -26.82 10.41 13.73
CA PRO A 454 -27.60 11.50 13.17
C PRO A 454 -28.96 11.01 12.67
N SER A 455 -30.03 11.77 12.96
CA SER A 455 -31.41 11.40 12.68
C SER A 455 -31.82 11.38 11.19
N SER A 456 -30.97 11.83 10.26
CA SER A 456 -31.31 11.94 8.84
C SER A 456 -30.14 11.65 7.90
N ARG A 457 -30.44 11.15 6.69
CA ARG A 457 -29.46 10.80 5.63
C ARG A 457 -28.55 11.97 5.25
N ILE A 458 -29.08 13.20 5.24
CA ILE A 458 -28.30 14.40 4.90
C ILE A 458 -27.23 14.70 5.96
N GLU A 459 -27.58 14.62 7.24
CA GLU A 459 -26.61 14.88 8.31
C GLU A 459 -25.63 13.71 8.48
N ALA A 460 -26.05 12.47 8.25
CA ALA A 460 -25.15 11.31 8.16
C ALA A 460 -24.09 11.48 7.05
N THR A 461 -24.47 11.94 5.85
CA THR A 461 -23.50 12.25 4.79
C THR A 461 -22.55 13.39 5.19
N ARG A 462 -22.98 14.31 6.07
CA ARG A 462 -22.17 15.41 6.59
C ARG A 462 -21.25 15.04 7.76
N THR A 463 -21.41 13.88 8.40
CA THR A 463 -20.42 13.39 9.39
C THR A 463 -19.14 12.84 8.74
N VAL A 464 -19.14 12.67 7.41
CA VAL A 464 -18.02 12.25 6.54
C VAL A 464 -17.54 10.81 6.77
N VAL A 465 -17.17 10.46 8.01
CA VAL A 465 -16.94 9.07 8.41
C VAL A 465 -18.30 8.37 8.49
N PRO A 466 -18.50 7.23 7.82
CA PRO A 466 -19.77 6.50 7.84
C PRO A 466 -20.04 5.90 9.23
N ILE A 467 -21.31 5.63 9.53
CA ILE A 467 -21.68 4.81 10.69
C ILE A 467 -21.23 3.38 10.38
N ALA A 468 -20.28 2.86 11.15
CA ALA A 468 -19.72 1.53 10.93
C ALA A 468 -19.26 0.92 12.25
N ALA A 469 -19.31 -0.41 12.31
CA ALA A 469 -18.92 -1.21 13.45
C ALA A 469 -17.75 -2.12 13.07
N LEU A 470 -16.68 -2.15 13.86
CA LEU A 470 -15.79 -3.30 13.88
C LEU A 470 -16.36 -4.31 14.89
N TYR A 471 -16.59 -5.54 14.45
CA TYR A 471 -17.21 -6.60 15.25
C TYR A 471 -16.38 -7.88 15.22
N THR A 472 -16.10 -8.42 16.41
CA THR A 472 -15.27 -9.62 16.64
C THR A 472 -16.17 -10.76 17.14
N PRO A 473 -16.69 -11.65 16.26
CA PRO A 473 -17.82 -12.51 16.60
C PRO A 473 -17.55 -13.54 17.71
N LEU A 474 -16.27 -13.92 17.90
CA LEU A 474 -15.85 -14.91 18.90
C LEU A 474 -14.93 -14.30 19.99
N LYS A 475 -14.94 -12.98 20.24
CA LYS A 475 -14.12 -12.33 21.29
C LYS A 475 -14.23 -13.12 22.61
N HIS A 476 -13.10 -13.47 23.21
CA HIS A 476 -13.10 -14.34 24.40
C HIS A 476 -13.67 -13.60 25.62
N ARG A 477 -14.48 -14.29 26.43
CA ARG A 477 -15.04 -13.80 27.70
C ARG A 477 -15.20 -14.97 28.66
N GLU A 478 -14.49 -14.94 29.79
CA GLU A 478 -14.59 -15.98 30.83
C GLU A 478 -15.95 -15.94 31.56
N ASP A 479 -16.57 -14.76 31.65
CA ASP A 479 -17.83 -14.55 32.37
C ASP A 479 -19.09 -14.92 31.57
N LEU A 480 -18.92 -15.50 30.38
CA LEU A 480 -19.98 -15.84 29.42
C LEU A 480 -19.97 -17.34 29.04
N PRO A 481 -20.30 -18.27 29.95
CA PRO A 481 -20.47 -19.68 29.60
C PRO A 481 -21.64 -19.84 28.59
N PRO A 482 -21.52 -20.71 27.58
CA PRO A 482 -22.57 -20.90 26.58
C PRO A 482 -23.80 -21.58 27.19
N VAL A 483 -24.99 -21.04 26.89
CA VAL A 483 -26.25 -21.57 27.42
C VAL A 483 -26.68 -22.82 26.65
N LEU A 484 -27.19 -23.82 27.38
CA LEU A 484 -27.49 -25.15 26.86
C LEU A 484 -28.97 -25.30 26.44
N TYR A 485 -29.50 -24.31 25.72
CA TYR A 485 -30.87 -24.30 25.22
C TYR A 485 -31.02 -23.56 23.87
N GLU A 486 -32.11 -23.82 23.16
CA GLU A 486 -32.42 -23.23 21.87
C GLU A 486 -32.81 -21.74 21.98
N PRO A 487 -32.37 -20.87 21.04
CA PRO A 487 -32.67 -19.44 21.03
C PRO A 487 -34.14 -19.13 20.73
N VAL A 488 -34.74 -18.19 21.46
CA VAL A 488 -36.13 -17.78 21.24
C VAL A 488 -36.23 -16.78 20.09
N THR A 489 -36.62 -17.25 18.90
CA THR A 489 -36.75 -16.40 17.69
C THR A 489 -38.12 -15.73 17.55
N CYS A 490 -38.13 -14.49 17.07
CA CYS A 490 -39.34 -13.79 16.63
C CYS A 490 -39.98 -14.49 15.43
N LYS A 491 -41.32 -14.39 15.31
CA LYS A 491 -42.06 -14.87 14.15
C LYS A 491 -41.49 -14.31 12.81
N PRO A 492 -41.52 -15.09 11.71
CA PRO A 492 -41.19 -14.59 10.37
C PRO A 492 -42.11 -13.43 9.95
N PRO A 493 -41.64 -12.52 9.06
CA PRO A 493 -40.35 -12.56 8.37
C PRO A 493 -39.16 -12.12 9.23
N CYS A 494 -39.37 -11.48 10.38
CA CYS A 494 -38.33 -10.82 11.16
C CYS A 494 -37.22 -11.75 11.67
N ARG A 495 -37.56 -12.87 12.34
CA ARG A 495 -36.60 -13.87 12.89
C ARG A 495 -35.56 -13.37 13.91
N ALA A 496 -35.55 -12.10 14.31
CA ALA A 496 -34.67 -11.59 15.36
C ALA A 496 -34.84 -12.36 16.68
N ILE A 497 -33.73 -12.54 17.40
CA ILE A 497 -33.63 -13.36 18.62
C ILE A 497 -33.95 -12.50 19.84
N LEU A 498 -34.61 -13.11 20.84
CA LEU A 498 -34.88 -12.53 22.15
C LEU A 498 -33.60 -11.95 22.77
N ASN A 499 -33.68 -10.72 23.28
CA ASN A 499 -32.54 -9.93 23.74
C ASN A 499 -32.99 -8.91 24.81
N PRO A 500 -32.08 -8.26 25.56
CA PRO A 500 -32.45 -7.39 26.69
C PRO A 500 -33.23 -6.13 26.33
N TYR A 501 -33.38 -5.78 25.04
CA TYR A 501 -34.20 -4.65 24.58
C TYR A 501 -35.64 -5.05 24.22
N CYS A 502 -36.01 -6.34 24.32
CA CYS A 502 -37.39 -6.79 24.17
C CYS A 502 -38.27 -6.31 25.33
N GLN A 503 -39.41 -5.68 25.03
CA GLN A 503 -40.41 -5.39 26.06
C GLN A 503 -41.15 -6.68 26.42
N ILE A 504 -41.29 -6.96 27.73
CA ILE A 504 -41.91 -8.20 28.22
C ILE A 504 -43.23 -7.92 28.95
N ASP A 505 -44.23 -8.74 28.68
CA ASP A 505 -45.47 -8.84 29.46
C ASP A 505 -45.48 -10.18 30.18
N VAL A 506 -45.05 -10.16 31.45
CA VAL A 506 -45.02 -11.32 32.35
C VAL A 506 -46.42 -11.84 32.67
N ARG A 507 -47.47 -10.99 32.62
CA ARG A 507 -48.86 -11.39 32.89
C ARG A 507 -49.47 -12.13 31.70
N GLY A 508 -49.32 -11.57 30.49
CA GLY A 508 -49.74 -12.21 29.24
C GLY A 508 -48.82 -13.33 28.76
N LYS A 509 -47.62 -13.45 29.34
CA LYS A 509 -46.52 -14.33 28.90
C LYS A 509 -46.15 -14.09 27.43
N LEU A 510 -46.08 -12.81 27.07
CA LEU A 510 -45.72 -12.31 25.76
C LEU A 510 -44.42 -11.49 25.81
N TRP A 511 -43.76 -11.37 24.67
CA TRP A 511 -42.69 -10.40 24.44
C TRP A 511 -42.92 -9.66 23.12
N ILE A 512 -42.47 -8.41 23.06
CA ILE A 512 -42.55 -7.55 21.89
C ILE A 512 -41.14 -7.41 21.33
N CYS A 513 -40.94 -7.86 20.09
CA CYS A 513 -39.65 -7.78 19.43
C CYS A 513 -39.31 -6.32 19.09
N PRO A 514 -38.16 -5.77 19.52
CA PRO A 514 -37.85 -4.35 19.38
C PRO A 514 -37.50 -3.95 17.94
N PHE A 515 -37.21 -4.92 17.07
CA PHE A 515 -37.00 -4.70 15.65
C PHE A 515 -38.32 -4.51 14.90
N CYS A 516 -39.34 -5.35 15.16
CA CYS A 516 -40.54 -5.45 14.32
C CYS A 516 -41.87 -5.09 15.01
N LEU A 517 -41.86 -4.82 16.32
CA LEU A 517 -43.03 -4.66 17.19
C LEU A 517 -44.03 -5.84 17.20
N GLN A 518 -43.67 -6.99 16.60
CA GLN A 518 -44.51 -8.18 16.65
C GLN A 518 -44.59 -8.71 18.08
N ARG A 519 -45.82 -8.92 18.56
CA ARG A 519 -46.09 -9.66 19.79
C ARG A 519 -45.87 -11.16 19.55
N ASN A 520 -44.97 -11.75 20.31
CA ASN A 520 -44.64 -13.17 20.32
C ASN A 520 -45.05 -13.75 21.69
N ALA A 521 -45.40 -15.03 21.73
CA ALA A 521 -45.58 -15.74 23.00
C ALA A 521 -44.22 -16.30 23.47
N PHE A 522 -44.04 -16.44 24.78
CA PHE A 522 -42.91 -17.21 25.30
C PHE A 522 -43.10 -18.72 25.05
N PRO A 523 -42.00 -19.48 24.86
CA PRO A 523 -42.06 -20.93 24.72
C PRO A 523 -42.46 -21.63 26.04
N PRO A 524 -42.94 -22.89 26.01
CA PRO A 524 -43.43 -23.58 27.21
C PRO A 524 -42.41 -23.72 28.35
N HIS A 525 -41.11 -23.69 28.06
CA HIS A 525 -40.07 -23.76 29.10
C HIS A 525 -39.88 -22.44 29.86
N TYR A 526 -40.39 -21.30 29.36
CA TYR A 526 -40.48 -20.03 30.09
C TYR A 526 -41.87 -19.79 30.69
N LYS A 527 -42.60 -20.87 31.01
CA LYS A 527 -43.91 -20.79 31.69
C LYS A 527 -43.81 -20.04 33.02
N ASP A 528 -42.72 -20.18 33.75
CA ASP A 528 -42.56 -19.66 35.12
C ASP A 528 -41.64 -18.43 35.19
N ILE A 529 -41.58 -17.66 34.08
CA ILE A 529 -40.94 -16.36 33.99
C ILE A 529 -41.58 -15.35 34.96
N SER A 530 -40.75 -14.54 35.63
CA SER A 530 -41.20 -13.47 36.52
C SER A 530 -40.22 -12.29 36.49
N ASN A 531 -40.57 -11.16 37.11
CA ASN A 531 -39.65 -10.01 37.24
C ASN A 531 -38.38 -10.33 38.04
N THR A 532 -38.37 -11.41 38.84
CA THR A 532 -37.19 -11.89 39.59
C THR A 532 -36.57 -13.16 39.00
N ASN A 533 -37.25 -13.81 38.05
CA ASN A 533 -36.83 -15.01 37.35
C ASN A 533 -36.89 -14.77 35.84
N LEU A 534 -35.90 -14.05 35.32
CA LEU A 534 -35.73 -13.77 33.90
C LEU A 534 -34.67 -14.71 33.29
N PRO A 535 -34.89 -15.23 32.07
CA PRO A 535 -33.86 -16.00 31.35
C PRO A 535 -32.66 -15.12 30.98
N ALA A 536 -31.50 -15.75 30.75
CA ALA A 536 -30.22 -15.06 30.61
C ALA A 536 -30.25 -13.98 29.51
N GLU A 537 -30.84 -14.27 28.34
CA GLU A 537 -30.93 -13.36 27.20
C GLU A 537 -31.82 -12.11 27.43
N LEU A 538 -32.47 -11.98 28.59
CA LEU A 538 -33.20 -10.78 28.99
C LEU A 538 -32.45 -9.94 30.05
N LEU A 539 -31.33 -10.44 30.60
CA LEU A 539 -30.55 -9.71 31.59
C LEU A 539 -29.62 -8.69 30.89
N PRO A 540 -29.56 -7.41 31.32
CA PRO A 540 -28.73 -6.39 30.67
C PRO A 540 -27.22 -6.68 30.62
N LYS A 541 -26.69 -7.63 31.41
CA LYS A 541 -25.30 -8.10 31.32
C LYS A 541 -25.02 -8.95 30.06
N TYR A 542 -26.05 -9.59 29.52
CA TYR A 542 -25.99 -10.54 28.40
C TYR A 542 -26.60 -9.94 27.13
N THR A 543 -26.20 -8.70 26.79
CA THR A 543 -26.37 -8.11 25.46
C THR A 543 -25.70 -8.95 24.37
N THR A 544 -24.60 -9.60 24.74
CA THR A 544 -23.95 -10.69 24.01
C THR A 544 -24.13 -12.01 24.76
N ILE A 545 -24.48 -13.08 24.03
CA ILE A 545 -24.74 -14.43 24.54
C ILE A 545 -24.40 -15.50 23.49
N GLU A 546 -24.00 -16.69 23.92
CA GLU A 546 -23.76 -17.85 23.05
C GLU A 546 -24.66 -19.03 23.42
N TYR A 547 -25.40 -19.56 22.47
CA TYR A 547 -26.27 -20.73 22.62
C TYR A 547 -25.59 -21.98 22.05
N THR A 548 -25.68 -23.10 22.76
CA THR A 548 -25.37 -24.44 22.22
C THR A 548 -26.66 -25.07 21.70
N LEU A 549 -26.70 -25.37 20.40
CA LEU A 549 -27.90 -25.91 19.75
C LEU A 549 -28.03 -27.42 20.00
N SER A 550 -29.27 -27.92 20.01
CA SER A 550 -29.63 -29.33 20.21
C SER A 550 -29.13 -30.27 19.11
N ARG A 551 -28.66 -29.72 17.99
CA ARG A 551 -28.18 -30.47 16.83
C ARG A 551 -26.65 -30.50 16.83
N PRO A 552 -26.00 -31.67 16.99
CA PRO A 552 -24.57 -31.78 16.77
C PRO A 552 -24.23 -31.53 15.29
N ALA A 553 -22.97 -31.17 15.03
CA ALA A 553 -22.45 -31.10 13.67
C ALA A 553 -22.46 -32.51 13.04
N PRO A 554 -22.86 -32.67 11.77
CA PRO A 554 -23.01 -33.98 11.14
C PRO A 554 -21.68 -34.67 10.79
N VAL A 555 -20.58 -33.91 10.77
CA VAL A 555 -19.24 -34.37 10.39
C VAL A 555 -18.22 -33.62 11.27
N PRO A 556 -17.17 -34.29 11.81
CA PRO A 556 -16.09 -33.64 12.54
C PRO A 556 -15.28 -32.67 11.65
N PRO A 557 -14.45 -31.77 12.23
CA PRO A 557 -13.60 -30.87 11.46
C PRO A 557 -12.58 -31.65 10.60
N ILE A 558 -12.30 -31.13 9.41
CA ILE A 558 -11.43 -31.77 8.41
C ILE A 558 -10.18 -30.91 8.16
N PHE A 559 -9.01 -31.55 8.15
CA PHE A 559 -7.71 -30.92 7.90
C PHE A 559 -7.01 -31.61 6.72
N LEU A 560 -6.85 -30.90 5.61
CA LEU A 560 -6.24 -31.40 4.38
C LEU A 560 -4.91 -30.70 4.12
N PHE A 561 -3.81 -31.37 4.40
CA PHE A 561 -2.46 -30.85 4.18
C PHE A 561 -2.10 -30.95 2.70
N VAL A 562 -1.65 -29.84 2.09
CA VAL A 562 -1.24 -29.72 0.69
C VAL A 562 0.22 -29.25 0.65
N VAL A 563 1.14 -30.21 0.63
CA VAL A 563 2.56 -30.03 0.95
C VAL A 563 3.41 -29.98 -0.32
N ASP A 564 4.20 -28.92 -0.48
CA ASP A 564 5.22 -28.82 -1.51
C ASP A 564 6.43 -29.72 -1.23
N THR A 565 6.94 -30.38 -2.27
CA THR A 565 8.17 -31.18 -2.26
C THR A 565 9.28 -30.56 -3.13
N CYS A 566 9.04 -29.45 -3.83
CA CYS A 566 10.07 -28.68 -4.54
C CYS A 566 10.85 -27.73 -3.60
N LEU A 567 11.19 -28.22 -2.41
CA LEU A 567 11.96 -27.53 -1.36
C LEU A 567 13.41 -28.03 -1.31
N ASP A 568 14.28 -27.28 -0.63
CA ASP A 568 15.58 -27.80 -0.17
C ASP A 568 15.43 -28.65 1.10
N GLU A 569 16.42 -29.50 1.38
CA GLU A 569 16.26 -30.60 2.34
C GLU A 569 16.09 -30.13 3.79
N GLU A 570 16.73 -29.03 4.18
CA GLU A 570 16.59 -28.42 5.51
C GLU A 570 15.17 -27.87 5.75
N ASP A 571 14.61 -27.17 4.75
CA ASP A 571 13.23 -26.66 4.80
C ASP A 571 12.20 -27.80 4.75
N LEU A 572 12.40 -28.81 3.90
CA LEU A 572 11.53 -29.98 3.86
C LEU A 572 11.58 -30.78 5.17
N LYS A 573 12.75 -30.87 5.82
CA LYS A 573 12.86 -31.45 7.16
C LYS A 573 12.11 -30.61 8.19
N ALA A 574 12.36 -29.30 8.25
CA ALA A 574 11.67 -28.41 9.18
C ALA A 574 10.14 -28.41 9.02
N LEU A 575 9.65 -28.54 7.78
CA LEU A 575 8.24 -28.68 7.47
C LEU A 575 7.68 -30.05 7.89
N ARG A 576 8.41 -31.16 7.68
CA ARG A 576 8.04 -32.49 8.21
C ARG A 576 7.91 -32.46 9.73
N ASP A 577 8.92 -31.95 10.43
CA ASP A 577 8.95 -31.85 11.89
C ASP A 577 7.73 -31.07 12.43
N ALA A 578 7.39 -29.94 11.79
CA ALA A 578 6.25 -29.11 12.14
C ALA A 578 4.89 -29.79 11.84
N LEU A 579 4.77 -30.50 10.71
CA LEU A 579 3.56 -31.22 10.34
C LEU A 579 3.29 -32.38 11.30
N VAL A 580 4.30 -33.20 11.62
CA VAL A 580 4.18 -34.31 12.58
C VAL A 580 3.76 -33.80 13.96
N LEU A 581 4.38 -32.71 14.44
CA LEU A 581 3.98 -32.06 15.69
C LEU A 581 2.50 -31.62 15.66
N SER A 582 2.02 -31.04 14.55
CA SER A 582 0.63 -30.58 14.44
C SER A 582 -0.41 -31.69 14.57
N LEU A 583 -0.10 -32.92 14.14
CA LEU A 583 -1.02 -34.07 14.28
C LEU A 583 -1.38 -34.35 15.73
N SER A 584 -0.41 -34.24 16.65
CA SER A 584 -0.61 -34.44 18.10
C SER A 584 -1.49 -33.35 18.75
N LEU A 585 -1.63 -32.18 18.11
CA LEU A 585 -2.44 -31.07 18.61
C LEU A 585 -3.90 -31.20 18.20
N LEU A 586 -4.20 -31.90 17.11
CA LEU A 586 -5.55 -32.03 16.56
C LEU A 586 -6.45 -32.97 17.39
N PRO A 587 -7.79 -32.80 17.36
CA PRO A 587 -8.71 -33.72 18.00
C PRO A 587 -8.63 -35.12 17.38
N ALA A 588 -8.59 -36.18 18.21
CA ALA A 588 -8.46 -37.58 17.77
C ALA A 588 -9.58 -38.07 16.81
N HIS A 589 -10.70 -37.36 16.75
CA HIS A 589 -11.85 -37.61 15.88
C HIS A 589 -11.89 -36.75 14.60
N ALA A 590 -10.97 -35.77 14.46
CA ALA A 590 -10.87 -34.94 13.26
C ALA A 590 -10.41 -35.77 12.07
N LEU A 591 -10.91 -35.46 10.87
CA LEU A 591 -10.50 -36.15 9.64
C LEU A 591 -9.24 -35.49 9.07
N VAL A 592 -8.20 -36.28 8.81
CA VAL A 592 -6.98 -35.83 8.14
C VAL A 592 -6.84 -36.44 6.75
N GLY A 593 -6.24 -35.68 5.84
CA GLY A 593 -5.81 -36.13 4.52
C GLY A 593 -4.52 -35.44 4.08
N LEU A 594 -3.79 -36.09 3.17
CA LEU A 594 -2.52 -35.59 2.65
C LEU A 594 -2.52 -35.56 1.12
N ILE A 595 -2.12 -34.42 0.58
CA ILE A 595 -1.76 -34.20 -0.82
C ILE A 595 -0.32 -33.67 -0.82
N THR A 596 0.56 -34.26 -1.62
CA THR A 596 1.90 -33.73 -1.87
C THR A 596 2.02 -33.26 -3.32
N TYR A 597 2.85 -32.27 -3.60
CA TYR A 597 3.01 -31.78 -4.96
C TYR A 597 4.40 -31.20 -5.25
N GLY A 598 4.75 -31.23 -6.54
CA GLY A 598 5.93 -30.59 -7.12
C GLY A 598 5.67 -30.38 -8.60
N THR A 599 6.41 -31.10 -9.46
CA THR A 599 6.11 -31.24 -10.90
C THR A 599 4.75 -31.95 -11.15
N MET A 600 4.33 -32.81 -10.22
CA MET A 600 3.06 -33.55 -10.24
C MET A 600 2.33 -33.37 -8.91
N THR A 601 1.01 -33.56 -8.88
CA THR A 601 0.21 -33.61 -7.63
C THR A 601 -0.09 -35.06 -7.28
N GLN A 602 0.09 -35.46 -6.01
CA GLN A 602 -0.15 -36.81 -5.50
C GLN A 602 -1.17 -36.78 -4.36
N VAL A 603 -2.26 -37.53 -4.47
CA VAL A 603 -3.30 -37.67 -3.41
C VAL A 603 -3.11 -39.00 -2.70
N HIS A 604 -2.84 -39.00 -1.39
CA HIS A 604 -2.48 -40.20 -0.63
C HIS A 604 -3.71 -40.94 -0.10
N GLU A 605 -3.77 -42.26 -0.31
CA GLU A 605 -4.82 -43.14 0.19
C GLU A 605 -4.44 -43.73 1.56
N LEU A 606 -4.73 -42.95 2.62
CA LEU A 606 -4.43 -43.31 4.01
C LEU A 606 -5.16 -44.57 4.51
N GLY A 607 -6.23 -45.00 3.84
CA GLY A 607 -7.00 -46.20 4.22
C GLY A 607 -6.40 -47.54 3.79
N TYR A 608 -5.20 -47.56 3.20
CA TYR A 608 -4.55 -48.78 2.72
C TYR A 608 -3.29 -49.10 3.55
N ALA A 609 -3.38 -50.07 4.45
CA ALA A 609 -2.34 -50.35 5.43
C ALA A 609 -1.15 -51.19 4.91
N GLU A 610 -1.29 -51.85 3.74
CA GLU A 610 -0.22 -52.71 3.19
C GLU A 610 0.94 -51.93 2.56
N CYS A 611 0.67 -50.75 1.98
CA CYS A 611 1.69 -49.85 1.44
C CYS A 611 1.17 -48.42 1.23
N SER A 612 2.08 -47.45 1.18
CA SER A 612 1.77 -46.05 0.87
C SER A 612 1.36 -45.87 -0.60
N LYS A 613 0.04 -45.78 -0.85
CA LYS A 613 -0.54 -45.67 -2.19
C LYS A 613 -0.98 -44.23 -2.48
N SER A 614 -0.63 -43.71 -3.66
CA SER A 614 -0.98 -42.34 -4.08
C SER A 614 -1.53 -42.27 -5.51
N TYR A 615 -2.47 -41.35 -5.76
CA TYR A 615 -3.04 -41.04 -7.08
C TYR A 615 -2.38 -39.81 -7.68
N VAL A 616 -1.76 -39.96 -8.86
CA VAL A 616 -0.93 -38.90 -9.48
C VAL A 616 -1.68 -38.14 -10.59
N PHE A 617 -1.73 -36.82 -10.45
CA PHE A 617 -2.28 -35.86 -11.41
C PHE A 617 -1.14 -35.04 -12.06
N ARG A 618 -1.30 -34.68 -13.34
CA ARG A 618 -0.27 -33.97 -14.11
C ARG A 618 -0.34 -32.46 -13.88
N GLY A 619 0.79 -31.85 -13.49
CA GLY A 619 0.86 -30.42 -13.17
C GLY A 619 0.44 -29.50 -14.32
N GLY A 620 0.87 -29.77 -15.55
CA GLY A 620 0.51 -28.98 -16.74
C GLY A 620 -0.94 -29.13 -17.22
N LYS A 621 -1.84 -29.82 -16.49
CA LYS A 621 -3.23 -30.04 -16.90
C LYS A 621 -4.23 -29.46 -15.90
N GLU A 622 -5.22 -28.72 -16.41
CA GLU A 622 -6.42 -28.34 -15.67
C GLU A 622 -7.44 -29.51 -15.61
N TYR A 623 -7.99 -29.78 -14.43
CA TYR A 623 -8.97 -30.84 -14.17
C TYR A 623 -10.27 -30.25 -13.63
N THR A 624 -11.42 -30.73 -14.14
CA THR A 624 -12.73 -30.31 -13.62
C THR A 624 -13.09 -31.09 -12.35
N PRO A 625 -13.99 -30.57 -11.47
CA PRO A 625 -14.39 -31.26 -10.24
C PRO A 625 -14.92 -32.68 -10.51
N LYS A 626 -15.72 -32.83 -11.57
CA LYS A 626 -16.20 -34.15 -12.00
C LYS A 626 -15.06 -35.08 -12.47
N GLN A 627 -14.05 -34.58 -13.19
CA GLN A 627 -12.90 -35.42 -13.57
C GLN A 627 -12.13 -35.92 -12.34
N ILE A 628 -12.00 -35.08 -11.30
CA ILE A 628 -11.39 -35.47 -10.02
C ILE A 628 -12.27 -36.52 -9.32
N GLN A 629 -13.59 -36.30 -9.26
CA GLN A 629 -14.57 -37.24 -8.71
C GLN A 629 -14.54 -38.61 -9.41
N ASP A 630 -14.53 -38.62 -10.74
CA ASP A 630 -14.49 -39.84 -11.56
C ASP A 630 -13.14 -40.58 -11.41
N MET A 631 -12.01 -39.86 -11.42
CA MET A 631 -10.66 -40.47 -11.30
C MET A 631 -10.37 -41.02 -9.90
N LEU A 632 -10.82 -40.33 -8.85
CA LEU A 632 -10.68 -40.78 -7.46
C LEU A 632 -11.84 -41.68 -7.01
N ASN A 633 -12.78 -42.05 -7.89
CA ASN A 633 -13.97 -42.85 -7.58
C ASN A 633 -14.71 -42.37 -6.31
N LEU A 634 -14.83 -41.04 -6.16
CA LEU A 634 -15.45 -40.41 -4.98
C LEU A 634 -16.98 -40.42 -5.02
N SER A 635 -17.57 -40.76 -6.17
CA SER A 635 -19.01 -40.90 -6.30
C SER A 635 -19.51 -42.04 -5.43
N SER A 636 -20.44 -41.73 -4.50
CA SER A 636 -21.37 -42.73 -3.99
C SER A 636 -22.06 -43.37 -5.18
N ALA A 637 -21.70 -44.61 -5.51
CA ALA A 637 -22.22 -45.28 -6.68
C ALA A 637 -23.75 -45.34 -6.61
N ASN A 638 -24.43 -45.06 -7.73
CA ASN A 638 -25.86 -45.29 -7.91
C ASN A 638 -26.15 -46.81 -7.92
N ARG A 639 -25.97 -47.46 -6.77
CA ARG A 639 -26.51 -48.80 -6.51
C ARG A 639 -28.03 -48.67 -6.45
N ALA A 640 -28.72 -49.60 -7.10
CA ALA A 640 -30.16 -49.55 -7.26
C ALA A 640 -30.88 -49.46 -5.90
N ALA A 641 -32.07 -48.85 -5.89
CA ALA A 641 -32.87 -48.67 -4.68
C ALA A 641 -33.00 -49.98 -3.89
N PRO A 642 -32.82 -49.95 -2.56
CA PRO A 642 -32.78 -51.16 -1.74
C PRO A 642 -34.10 -51.92 -1.86
N ARG A 643 -34.01 -53.22 -2.14
CA ARG A 643 -35.17 -54.12 -2.02
C ARG A 643 -35.59 -54.19 -0.55
N PRO A 644 -36.90 -54.15 -0.23
CA PRO A 644 -37.35 -54.24 1.16
C PRO A 644 -36.83 -55.52 1.84
N GLY A 645 -36.30 -55.39 3.06
CA GLY A 645 -36.00 -56.53 3.93
C GLY A 645 -34.53 -56.96 4.07
N GLN A 646 -33.55 -56.30 3.44
CA GLN A 646 -32.13 -56.49 3.78
C GLN A 646 -31.59 -55.37 4.68
N PRO A 647 -30.70 -55.68 5.64
CA PRO A 647 -30.01 -54.66 6.44
C PRO A 647 -29.12 -53.81 5.54
N VAL A 648 -29.18 -52.49 5.71
CA VAL A 648 -28.35 -51.55 4.95
C VAL A 648 -26.91 -51.66 5.46
N PRO A 649 -25.91 -52.05 4.63
CA PRO A 649 -24.52 -52.02 5.05
C PRO A 649 -24.08 -50.57 5.34
N PRO A 650 -23.16 -50.34 6.28
CA PRO A 650 -22.73 -48.99 6.65
C PRO A 650 -22.25 -48.19 5.43
N GLN A 651 -22.52 -46.89 5.42
CA GLN A 651 -22.19 -46.00 4.30
C GLN A 651 -20.68 -45.82 4.17
N SER A 652 -20.04 -46.71 3.42
CA SER A 652 -18.65 -46.57 2.97
C SER A 652 -18.59 -45.45 1.92
N PHE A 653 -18.38 -44.21 2.38
CA PHE A 653 -18.07 -43.09 1.52
C PHE A 653 -16.78 -43.38 0.73
N GLY A 654 -16.79 -43.20 -0.59
CA GLY A 654 -15.57 -43.34 -1.42
C GLY A 654 -14.43 -42.37 -1.03
N ALA A 655 -14.76 -41.36 -0.22
CA ALA A 655 -13.88 -40.41 0.42
C ALA A 655 -13.11 -40.97 1.64
N ALA A 656 -13.68 -41.93 2.37
CA ALA A 656 -13.19 -42.40 3.67
C ALA A 656 -11.90 -43.24 3.59
N ARG A 657 -11.28 -43.31 2.42
CA ARG A 657 -9.93 -43.88 2.17
C ARG A 657 -8.85 -42.79 1.99
N PHE A 658 -9.27 -41.54 1.76
CA PHE A 658 -8.40 -40.36 1.64
C PHE A 658 -8.49 -39.44 2.86
N LEU A 659 -9.62 -39.49 3.58
CA LEU A 659 -9.92 -38.65 4.74
C LEU A 659 -10.38 -39.56 5.89
N LEU A 660 -9.54 -39.70 6.91
CA LEU A 660 -9.73 -40.65 8.03
C LEU A 660 -9.48 -40.00 9.40
N PRO A 661 -10.12 -40.49 10.49
CA PRO A 661 -9.88 -39.99 11.84
C PRO A 661 -8.43 -40.19 12.25
N ILE A 662 -7.79 -39.18 12.86
CA ILE A 662 -6.39 -39.24 13.28
C ILE A 662 -6.09 -40.50 14.11
N SER A 663 -6.96 -40.82 15.07
CA SER A 663 -6.86 -42.02 15.91
C SER A 663 -6.81 -43.37 15.18
N GLN A 664 -7.04 -43.40 13.86
CA GLN A 664 -6.95 -44.59 13.01
C GLN A 664 -5.73 -44.59 12.08
N VAL A 665 -5.13 -43.42 11.81
CA VAL A 665 -4.07 -43.26 10.79
C VAL A 665 -2.81 -42.53 11.28
N GLU A 666 -2.75 -42.07 12.53
CA GLU A 666 -1.65 -41.29 13.12
C GLU A 666 -0.26 -41.88 12.80
N PHE A 667 -0.05 -43.18 13.07
CA PHE A 667 1.20 -43.87 12.77
C PHE A 667 1.52 -43.92 11.27
N GLN A 668 0.53 -44.25 10.43
CA GLN A 668 0.72 -44.33 8.98
C GLN A 668 0.99 -42.95 8.36
N LEU A 669 0.28 -41.91 8.80
CA LEU A 669 0.47 -40.55 8.32
C LEU A 669 1.82 -39.98 8.77
N THR A 670 2.22 -40.22 10.03
CA THR A 670 3.56 -39.85 10.53
C THR A 670 4.65 -40.55 9.73
N SER A 671 4.56 -41.87 9.52
CA SER A 671 5.51 -42.62 8.70
C SER A 671 5.58 -42.13 7.24
N ILE A 672 4.47 -41.67 6.65
CA ILE A 672 4.48 -41.07 5.30
C ILE A 672 5.14 -39.69 5.33
N LEU A 673 4.85 -38.86 6.33
CA LEU A 673 5.44 -37.53 6.50
C LEU A 673 6.95 -37.60 6.69
N GLU A 674 7.44 -38.44 7.61
CA GLU A 674 8.88 -38.64 7.85
C GLU A 674 9.63 -39.06 6.57
N GLN A 675 9.01 -39.93 5.77
CA GLN A 675 9.55 -40.44 4.50
C GLN A 675 9.41 -39.47 3.31
N LEU A 676 8.86 -38.26 3.48
CA LEU A 676 8.79 -37.28 2.38
C LEU A 676 10.19 -36.83 1.96
N ALA A 677 10.50 -37.08 0.68
CA ALA A 677 11.68 -36.62 -0.02
C ALA A 677 11.36 -35.47 -0.98
N ARG A 678 12.40 -34.81 -1.49
CA ARG A 678 12.32 -33.78 -2.53
C ARG A 678 11.66 -34.33 -3.80
N ASP A 679 10.97 -33.48 -4.56
CA ASP A 679 10.45 -33.83 -5.89
C ASP A 679 11.57 -34.40 -6.77
N PRO A 680 11.46 -35.64 -7.31
CA PRO A 680 12.60 -36.36 -7.91
C PRO A 680 13.02 -35.85 -9.30
N TRP A 681 12.48 -34.72 -9.75
CA TRP A 681 12.78 -34.13 -11.05
C TRP A 681 13.98 -33.18 -10.96
N PRO A 682 15.08 -33.42 -11.70
CA PRO A 682 16.26 -32.57 -11.63
C PRO A 682 15.98 -31.18 -12.22
N VAL A 683 16.43 -30.15 -11.51
CA VAL A 683 16.31 -28.75 -11.90
C VAL A 683 17.64 -28.28 -12.47
N ALA A 684 17.60 -27.55 -13.59
CA ALA A 684 18.80 -27.00 -14.22
C ALA A 684 19.17 -25.63 -13.60
N ASN A 685 20.47 -25.30 -13.57
CA ASN A 685 20.99 -24.09 -12.92
C ASN A 685 20.41 -22.76 -13.45
N ASP A 686 19.86 -22.76 -14.67
CA ASP A 686 19.20 -21.60 -15.30
C ASP A 686 17.70 -21.48 -14.95
N LYS A 687 17.16 -22.39 -14.12
CA LYS A 687 15.72 -22.61 -13.95
C LYS A 687 15.26 -22.77 -12.50
N ARG A 688 14.00 -22.42 -12.29
CA ARG A 688 13.20 -22.72 -11.10
C ARG A 688 12.67 -24.16 -11.18
N PRO A 689 12.39 -24.83 -10.06
CA PRO A 689 11.64 -26.10 -10.05
C PRO A 689 10.31 -25.97 -10.79
N LEU A 690 9.82 -27.07 -11.37
CA LEU A 690 8.45 -27.15 -11.90
C LEU A 690 7.49 -27.36 -10.72
N ARG A 691 6.52 -26.46 -10.56
CA ARG A 691 5.65 -26.39 -9.38
C ARG A 691 4.21 -26.15 -9.79
N CYS A 692 3.34 -27.13 -9.59
CA CYS A 692 1.95 -27.10 -10.02
C CYS A 692 0.93 -26.73 -8.91
N THR A 693 1.24 -25.74 -8.07
CA THR A 693 0.44 -25.33 -6.90
C THR A 693 -1.06 -25.17 -7.24
N GLY A 694 -1.39 -24.54 -8.37
CA GLY A 694 -2.78 -24.35 -8.79
C GLY A 694 -3.54 -25.64 -9.10
N VAL A 695 -2.87 -26.70 -9.56
CA VAL A 695 -3.48 -28.04 -9.69
C VAL A 695 -3.65 -28.70 -8.33
N ALA A 696 -2.65 -28.60 -7.45
CA ALA A 696 -2.73 -29.16 -6.09
C ALA A 696 -3.93 -28.60 -5.32
N ILE A 697 -4.11 -27.27 -5.32
CA ILE A 697 -5.27 -26.61 -4.70
C ILE A 697 -6.58 -26.97 -5.42
N SER A 698 -6.61 -27.03 -6.76
CA SER A 698 -7.84 -27.41 -7.48
C SER A 698 -8.27 -28.87 -7.21
N VAL A 699 -7.32 -29.79 -7.04
CA VAL A 699 -7.55 -31.18 -6.63
C VAL A 699 -8.02 -31.25 -5.18
N ALA A 700 -7.41 -30.49 -4.26
CA ALA A 700 -7.82 -30.42 -2.86
C ALA A 700 -9.26 -29.89 -2.70
N VAL A 701 -9.59 -28.78 -3.35
CA VAL A 701 -10.97 -28.23 -3.37
C VAL A 701 -11.92 -29.21 -4.06
N GLY A 702 -11.53 -29.84 -5.17
CA GLY A 702 -12.36 -30.81 -5.88
C GLY A 702 -12.66 -32.10 -5.09
N LEU A 703 -11.70 -32.55 -4.27
CA LEU A 703 -11.87 -33.66 -3.33
C LEU A 703 -12.92 -33.32 -2.26
N LEU A 704 -12.76 -32.20 -1.55
CA LEU A 704 -13.69 -31.81 -0.48
C LEU A 704 -15.07 -31.40 -1.01
N GLU A 705 -15.15 -30.68 -2.13
CA GLU A 705 -16.41 -30.33 -2.82
C GLU A 705 -17.22 -31.57 -3.22
N SER A 706 -16.54 -32.66 -3.63
CA SER A 706 -17.21 -33.90 -4.04
C SER A 706 -17.67 -34.80 -2.89
N THR A 707 -17.26 -34.50 -1.64
CA THR A 707 -17.33 -35.47 -0.53
C THR A 707 -17.91 -34.90 0.77
N PHE A 708 -17.52 -33.67 1.15
CA PHE A 708 -17.87 -33.00 2.40
C PHE A 708 -18.27 -31.54 2.14
N ALA A 709 -19.18 -31.32 1.19
CA ALA A 709 -19.77 -30.01 0.93
C ALA A 709 -20.55 -29.49 2.16
N ASN A 710 -20.50 -28.17 2.40
CA ASN A 710 -21.12 -27.48 3.54
C ASN A 710 -20.72 -28.03 4.92
N THR A 711 -19.45 -28.44 5.05
CA THR A 711 -18.83 -28.97 6.27
C THR A 711 -17.60 -28.14 6.63
N GLY A 712 -17.29 -28.01 7.93
CA GLY A 712 -16.06 -27.34 8.38
C GLY A 712 -14.79 -28.07 7.96
N ALA A 713 -14.02 -27.47 7.04
CA ALA A 713 -12.73 -28.00 6.59
C ALA A 713 -11.69 -26.88 6.41
N ARG A 714 -10.41 -27.19 6.63
CA ARG A 714 -9.24 -26.37 6.30
C ARG A 714 -8.35 -27.10 5.29
N ILE A 715 -8.02 -26.44 4.19
CA ILE A 715 -6.98 -26.84 3.23
C ILE A 715 -5.73 -26.04 3.59
N MET A 716 -4.69 -26.70 4.07
CA MET A 716 -3.45 -26.06 4.51
C MET A 716 -2.38 -26.21 3.43
N VAL A 717 -2.13 -25.12 2.69
CA VAL A 717 -1.21 -25.12 1.54
C VAL A 717 0.16 -24.60 1.96
N PHE A 718 1.19 -25.42 1.79
CA PHE A 718 2.58 -25.05 2.02
C PHE A 718 3.27 -24.88 0.67
N SER A 719 3.98 -23.77 0.47
CA SER A 719 4.73 -23.49 -0.77
C SER A 719 6.01 -22.70 -0.49
N GLY A 720 7.18 -23.29 -0.75
CA GLY A 720 8.47 -22.58 -0.77
C GLY A 720 8.87 -22.07 -2.15
N GLY A 721 7.94 -21.43 -2.87
CA GLY A 721 8.22 -20.85 -4.19
C GLY A 721 6.98 -20.58 -5.04
N PRO A 722 7.12 -19.87 -6.17
CA PRO A 722 6.02 -19.51 -7.06
C PRO A 722 5.59 -20.66 -7.96
N ALA A 723 4.30 -20.71 -8.32
CA ALA A 723 3.78 -21.69 -9.27
C ALA A 723 4.37 -21.45 -10.68
N THR A 724 5.06 -22.45 -11.22
CA THR A 724 5.80 -22.40 -12.50
C THR A 724 5.24 -23.33 -13.59
N GLU A 725 4.29 -24.20 -13.26
CA GLU A 725 3.60 -25.05 -14.24
C GLU A 725 2.08 -25.07 -14.03
N GLY A 726 1.32 -25.11 -15.13
CA GLY A 726 -0.11 -25.39 -15.12
C GLY A 726 -1.02 -24.16 -14.97
N PRO A 727 -2.32 -24.37 -14.68
CA PRO A 727 -3.22 -23.28 -14.30
C PRO A 727 -2.78 -22.66 -12.97
N GLY A 728 -2.88 -21.33 -12.86
CA GLY A 728 -2.40 -20.60 -11.67
C GLY A 728 -0.89 -20.27 -11.68
N MET A 729 -0.17 -20.54 -12.78
CA MET A 729 1.24 -20.17 -12.95
C MET A 729 1.47 -18.65 -12.82
N VAL A 730 2.46 -18.27 -12.00
CA VAL A 730 2.80 -16.89 -11.60
C VAL A 730 3.97 -16.33 -12.42
N VAL A 731 4.99 -17.16 -12.67
CA VAL A 731 6.20 -16.87 -13.43
C VAL A 731 6.60 -18.12 -14.23
N SER A 732 7.31 -17.98 -15.35
CA SER A 732 7.88 -19.17 -16.00
C SER A 732 9.02 -19.79 -15.17
N ASN A 733 9.42 -21.00 -15.55
CA ASN A 733 10.54 -21.70 -14.91
C ASN A 733 11.91 -21.13 -15.28
N GLU A 734 12.05 -20.13 -16.16
CA GLU A 734 13.35 -19.58 -16.54
C GLU A 734 13.79 -18.45 -15.58
N LEU A 735 14.96 -18.56 -14.95
CA LEU A 735 15.43 -17.56 -13.97
C LEU A 735 15.69 -16.18 -14.60
N ARG A 736 15.94 -16.11 -15.91
CA ARG A 736 16.06 -14.85 -16.67
C ARG A 736 14.76 -14.03 -16.71
N GLU A 737 13.62 -14.65 -16.43
CA GLU A 737 12.36 -13.93 -16.24
C GLU A 737 12.20 -13.59 -14.75
N PRO A 738 12.19 -12.31 -14.36
CA PRO A 738 11.96 -11.91 -12.97
C PRO A 738 10.51 -12.17 -12.55
N ILE A 739 10.29 -12.33 -11.24
CA ILE A 739 8.94 -12.32 -10.68
C ILE A 739 8.45 -10.87 -10.67
N ARG A 740 7.17 -10.65 -11.04
CA ARG A 740 6.56 -9.32 -11.12
C ARG A 740 6.72 -8.48 -9.84
N SER A 741 7.03 -7.20 -10.02
CA SER A 741 6.96 -6.13 -9.02
C SER A 741 5.68 -5.29 -9.17
N HIS A 742 5.40 -4.38 -8.24
CA HIS A 742 4.29 -3.41 -8.37
C HIS A 742 4.44 -2.56 -9.65
N HIS A 743 5.65 -2.09 -9.94
CA HIS A 743 5.96 -1.28 -11.13
C HIS A 743 5.66 -2.00 -12.46
N ASP A 744 5.77 -3.33 -12.50
CA ASP A 744 5.41 -4.14 -13.68
C ASP A 744 3.88 -4.28 -13.82
N ILE A 745 3.17 -4.34 -12.70
CA ILE A 745 1.70 -4.40 -12.64
C ILE A 745 1.12 -3.04 -13.08
N ASP A 746 1.63 -1.94 -12.53
CA ASP A 746 1.20 -0.56 -12.84
C ASP A 746 1.41 -0.21 -14.33
N ARG A 747 2.43 -0.80 -14.97
CA ARG A 747 2.73 -0.64 -16.40
C ARG A 747 2.05 -1.68 -17.31
N ASP A 748 1.23 -2.56 -16.74
CA ASP A 748 0.58 -3.70 -17.40
C ASP A 748 1.55 -4.60 -18.22
N SER A 749 2.82 -4.72 -17.78
CA SER A 749 3.83 -5.58 -18.42
C SER A 749 3.75 -7.05 -17.96
N VAL A 750 2.79 -7.38 -17.08
CA VAL A 750 2.66 -8.68 -16.42
C VAL A 750 1.95 -9.75 -17.26
N LYS A 751 2.74 -10.69 -17.80
CA LYS A 751 2.29 -11.77 -18.70
C LYS A 751 1.28 -12.76 -18.08
N HIS A 752 1.35 -13.00 -16.77
CA HIS A 752 0.66 -14.13 -16.12
C HIS A 752 -0.41 -13.71 -15.11
N PHE A 753 -0.16 -12.62 -14.37
CA PHE A 753 -0.98 -12.10 -13.27
C PHE A 753 -2.49 -12.21 -13.51
N LYS A 754 -3.01 -11.54 -14.55
CA LYS A 754 -4.45 -11.49 -14.87
C LYS A 754 -5.09 -12.86 -15.11
N ARG A 755 -4.33 -13.87 -15.56
CA ARG A 755 -4.81 -15.25 -15.76
C ARG A 755 -4.76 -16.05 -14.45
N ALA A 756 -3.70 -15.88 -13.66
CA ALA A 756 -3.52 -16.59 -12.40
C ALA A 756 -4.52 -16.11 -11.33
N SER A 757 -4.67 -14.80 -11.11
CA SER A 757 -5.63 -14.23 -10.15
C SER A 757 -7.06 -14.71 -10.42
N LYS A 758 -7.48 -14.71 -11.69
CA LYS A 758 -8.82 -15.19 -12.10
C LYS A 758 -9.02 -16.70 -11.88
N PHE A 759 -7.95 -17.49 -11.97
CA PHE A 759 -8.01 -18.93 -11.66
C PHE A 759 -8.18 -19.16 -10.15
N TYR A 760 -7.35 -18.52 -9.32
CA TYR A 760 -7.45 -18.64 -7.86
C TYR A 760 -8.74 -18.04 -7.30
N GLU A 761 -9.25 -16.93 -7.87
CA GLU A 761 -10.61 -16.40 -7.59
C GLU A 761 -11.71 -17.46 -7.83
N GLY A 762 -11.59 -18.24 -8.90
CA GLY A 762 -12.52 -19.33 -9.22
C GLY A 762 -12.46 -20.49 -8.22
N LEU A 763 -11.27 -20.82 -7.69
CA LEU A 763 -11.10 -21.80 -6.62
C LEU A 763 -11.61 -21.27 -5.27
N ALA A 764 -11.30 -20.02 -4.94
CA ALA A 764 -11.75 -19.34 -3.72
C ALA A 764 -13.27 -19.34 -3.61
N LYS A 765 -13.97 -18.99 -4.69
CA LYS A 765 -15.44 -18.99 -4.75
C LYS A 765 -16.03 -20.39 -4.54
N ARG A 766 -15.42 -21.44 -5.11
CA ARG A 766 -15.84 -22.84 -4.89
C ARG A 766 -15.65 -23.28 -3.43
N ALA A 767 -14.48 -23.03 -2.84
CA ALA A 767 -14.19 -23.37 -1.46
C ALA A 767 -15.12 -22.61 -0.48
N ALA A 768 -15.24 -21.29 -0.64
CA ALA A 768 -16.06 -20.44 0.20
C ALA A 768 -17.55 -20.82 0.17
N GLN A 769 -18.10 -21.11 -1.02
CA GLN A 769 -19.47 -21.60 -1.16
C GLN A 769 -19.66 -22.95 -0.43
N ASN A 770 -18.71 -23.87 -0.56
CA ASN A 770 -18.75 -25.17 0.12
C ASN A 770 -18.38 -25.12 1.62
N GLY A 771 -17.92 -24.01 2.17
CA GLY A 771 -17.58 -23.88 3.60
C GLY A 771 -16.18 -24.33 3.98
N HIS A 772 -15.29 -24.46 2.99
CA HIS A 772 -13.90 -24.87 3.18
C HIS A 772 -13.00 -23.63 3.25
N ALA A 773 -12.16 -23.55 4.28
CA ALA A 773 -11.13 -22.53 4.40
C ALA A 773 -9.83 -22.96 3.70
N ILE A 774 -9.07 -22.00 3.17
CA ILE A 774 -7.76 -22.24 2.55
C ILE A 774 -6.71 -21.39 3.25
N ASP A 775 -5.83 -22.05 4.01
CA ASP A 775 -4.69 -21.45 4.69
C ASP A 775 -3.46 -21.51 3.77
N LEU A 776 -2.67 -20.43 3.72
CA LEU A 776 -1.49 -20.27 2.86
C LEU A 776 -0.23 -20.05 3.71
N PHE A 777 0.72 -20.98 3.65
CA PHE A 777 2.01 -20.92 4.33
C PHE A 777 3.14 -20.81 3.31
N ALA A 778 3.73 -19.62 3.23
CA ALA A 778 4.89 -19.35 2.39
C ALA A 778 6.19 -19.44 3.21
N GLY A 779 7.12 -20.28 2.75
CA GLY A 779 8.46 -20.45 3.32
C GLY A 779 9.50 -20.32 2.21
N CYS A 780 9.80 -19.08 1.80
CA CYS A 780 10.64 -18.80 0.64
C CYS A 780 11.34 -17.44 0.76
N LEU A 781 12.55 -17.35 0.20
CA LEU A 781 13.36 -16.12 0.14
C LEU A 781 12.89 -15.11 -0.93
N ASP A 782 11.98 -15.53 -1.81
CA ASP A 782 11.39 -14.73 -2.91
C ASP A 782 9.88 -15.00 -2.98
N GLN A 783 9.17 -14.22 -3.79
CA GLN A 783 7.72 -14.22 -3.90
C GLN A 783 7.15 -15.57 -4.37
N VAL A 784 6.01 -15.98 -3.79
CA VAL A 784 5.34 -17.27 -4.09
C VAL A 784 4.04 -17.11 -4.90
N GLY A 785 3.60 -15.87 -5.14
CA GLY A 785 2.32 -15.57 -5.77
C GLY A 785 1.18 -15.31 -4.79
N LEU A 786 1.48 -14.82 -3.58
CA LEU A 786 0.44 -14.43 -2.61
C LEU A 786 -0.50 -13.36 -3.19
N LEU A 787 -0.05 -12.44 -4.04
CA LEU A 787 -0.96 -11.45 -4.63
C LEU A 787 -2.07 -12.11 -5.48
N GLU A 788 -1.75 -13.14 -6.26
CA GLU A 788 -2.72 -13.91 -7.04
C GLU A 788 -3.55 -14.87 -6.17
N MET A 789 -2.93 -15.45 -5.14
CA MET A 789 -3.55 -16.44 -4.26
C MET A 789 -4.37 -15.86 -3.09
N LYS A 790 -4.21 -14.57 -2.73
CA LYS A 790 -4.82 -13.94 -1.53
C LYS A 790 -6.32 -14.17 -1.41
N LEU A 791 -7.04 -14.27 -2.53
CA LEU A 791 -8.49 -14.48 -2.53
C LEU A 791 -8.90 -15.84 -1.95
N LEU A 792 -8.03 -16.85 -2.01
CA LEU A 792 -8.25 -18.15 -1.38
C LEU A 792 -8.44 -17.99 0.14
N ALA A 793 -7.57 -17.22 0.78
CA ALA A 793 -7.65 -16.87 2.19
C ALA A 793 -8.76 -15.84 2.45
N ASN A 794 -8.74 -14.70 1.76
CA ASN A 794 -9.64 -13.56 1.99
C ASN A 794 -11.13 -13.90 1.80
N MET A 795 -11.50 -14.80 0.88
CA MET A 795 -12.91 -15.19 0.70
C MET A 795 -13.38 -16.25 1.69
N THR A 796 -12.47 -16.89 2.42
CA THR A 796 -12.80 -17.99 3.34
C THR A 796 -12.49 -17.69 4.81
N ASN A 797 -11.76 -16.61 5.11
CA ASN A 797 -11.06 -16.36 6.38
C ASN A 797 -10.04 -17.46 6.72
N GLY A 798 -9.33 -17.95 5.69
CA GLY A 798 -8.12 -18.74 5.90
C GLY A 798 -6.93 -17.84 6.22
N VAL A 799 -5.91 -18.39 6.85
CA VAL A 799 -4.69 -17.70 7.32
C VAL A 799 -3.73 -17.45 6.15
N ILE A 800 -2.98 -16.33 6.16
CA ILE A 800 -1.73 -16.21 5.42
C ILE A 800 -0.55 -16.06 6.40
N VAL A 801 0.45 -16.94 6.30
CA VAL A 801 1.77 -16.77 6.95
C VAL A 801 2.83 -16.63 5.86
N LEU A 802 3.55 -15.50 5.88
CA LEU A 802 4.71 -15.25 5.02
C LEU A 802 6.00 -15.36 5.86
N SER A 803 6.96 -16.16 5.40
CA SER A 803 8.25 -16.35 6.08
C SER A 803 9.38 -16.66 5.08
N ASP A 804 10.58 -16.22 5.43
CA ASP A 804 11.81 -16.42 4.65
C ASP A 804 12.13 -17.92 4.40
N SER A 805 11.70 -18.81 5.31
CA SER A 805 11.97 -20.26 5.30
C SER A 805 11.09 -21.01 6.33
N PHE A 806 10.76 -22.28 6.08
CA PHE A 806 10.06 -23.16 7.02
C PHE A 806 10.93 -23.57 8.23
N ALA A 807 12.26 -23.42 8.15
CA ALA A 807 13.16 -23.58 9.28
C ALA A 807 12.97 -22.50 10.37
N THR A 808 12.40 -21.34 10.04
CA THR A 808 12.27 -20.17 10.93
C THR A 808 11.32 -20.41 12.13
N SER A 809 11.59 -19.69 13.23
CA SER A 809 10.68 -19.62 14.39
C SER A 809 9.32 -19.01 14.03
N ILE A 810 9.32 -18.00 13.14
CA ILE A 810 8.11 -17.32 12.63
C ILE A 810 7.13 -18.34 12.07
N PHE A 811 7.54 -19.20 11.13
CA PHE A 811 6.68 -20.26 10.60
C PHE A 811 6.28 -21.25 11.68
N LYS A 812 7.26 -21.88 12.35
CA LYS A 812 7.03 -23.01 13.26
C LYS A 812 6.06 -22.66 14.39
N GLN A 813 6.31 -21.56 15.09
CA GLN A 813 5.46 -21.15 16.19
C GLN A 813 4.11 -20.57 15.72
N SER A 814 4.04 -19.87 14.58
CA SER A 814 2.75 -19.39 14.05
C SER A 814 1.85 -20.55 13.64
N PHE A 815 2.41 -21.56 12.97
CA PHE A 815 1.67 -22.76 12.56
C PHE A 815 1.13 -23.52 13.77
N ILE A 816 1.92 -23.70 14.83
CA ILE A 816 1.47 -24.32 16.09
C ILE A 816 0.30 -23.53 16.72
N ARG A 817 0.37 -22.19 16.76
CA ARG A 817 -0.66 -21.32 17.38
C ARG A 817 -2.04 -21.41 16.74
N ILE A 818 -2.14 -21.85 15.49
CA ILE A 818 -3.44 -22.13 14.85
C ILE A 818 -4.19 -23.22 15.62
N PHE A 819 -3.48 -24.16 16.23
CA PHE A 819 -4.05 -25.27 17.01
C PHE A 819 -4.16 -24.97 18.51
N ASN A 820 -4.11 -23.68 18.91
CA ASN A 820 -4.35 -23.26 20.29
C ASN A 820 -5.71 -23.76 20.81
N LYS A 821 -5.74 -24.16 22.09
CA LYS A 821 -6.89 -24.78 22.75
C LYS A 821 -7.54 -23.84 23.75
N ASP A 822 -8.84 -24.05 24.00
CA ASP A 822 -9.59 -23.41 25.07
C ASP A 822 -9.31 -24.10 26.42
N SER A 823 -9.89 -23.56 27.49
CA SER A 823 -9.81 -24.13 28.85
C SER A 823 -10.51 -25.49 29.01
N GLN A 824 -11.18 -25.99 27.97
CA GLN A 824 -11.81 -27.31 27.89
C GLN A 824 -11.01 -28.29 27.01
N GLY A 825 -9.88 -27.88 26.42
CA GLY A 825 -9.03 -28.69 25.55
C GLY A 825 -9.47 -28.78 24.08
N HIS A 826 -10.50 -28.05 23.67
CA HIS A 826 -10.95 -27.97 22.28
C HIS A 826 -10.19 -26.87 21.51
N LEU A 827 -10.07 -26.97 20.18
CA LEU A 827 -9.42 -25.91 19.39
C LEU A 827 -10.23 -24.61 19.46
N GLN A 828 -9.58 -23.46 19.60
CA GLN A 828 -10.26 -22.14 19.69
C GLN A 828 -10.96 -21.70 18.39
N MET A 829 -10.77 -22.43 17.28
CA MET A 829 -11.35 -22.09 15.98
C MET A 829 -12.80 -22.60 15.79
N GLY A 830 -13.64 -21.76 15.19
CA GLY A 830 -14.93 -22.13 14.63
C GLY A 830 -14.84 -22.47 13.13
N PHE A 831 -15.87 -23.13 12.60
CA PHE A 831 -15.96 -23.52 11.19
C PHE A 831 -17.34 -23.26 10.55
N ASN A 832 -17.36 -23.17 9.22
CA ASN A 832 -18.55 -23.09 8.35
C ASN A 832 -19.61 -22.10 8.88
N ALA A 833 -19.17 -20.91 9.27
CA ALA A 833 -20.00 -19.93 9.95
C ALA A 833 -20.85 -19.13 8.96
N THR A 834 -22.07 -18.79 9.38
CA THR A 834 -22.94 -17.83 8.71
C THR A 834 -23.19 -16.65 9.64
N PHE A 835 -22.80 -15.47 9.19
CA PHE A 835 -22.92 -14.19 9.90
C PHE A 835 -24.06 -13.39 9.29
N ASP A 836 -25.09 -13.09 10.08
CA ASP A 836 -26.29 -12.36 9.68
C ASP A 836 -26.44 -11.09 10.52
N VAL A 837 -26.61 -9.94 9.85
CA VAL A 837 -26.72 -8.63 10.50
C VAL A 837 -28.15 -8.10 10.35
N GLN A 838 -28.86 -8.09 11.47
CA GLN A 838 -30.24 -7.65 11.55
C GLN A 838 -30.29 -6.20 12.07
N ALA A 839 -30.18 -5.28 11.12
CA ALA A 839 -30.59 -3.89 11.25
C ALA A 839 -31.91 -3.69 10.47
N SER A 840 -32.84 -2.92 11.02
CA SER A 840 -34.22 -2.74 10.54
C SER A 840 -35.16 -3.96 10.62
N HIS A 841 -36.25 -3.78 11.36
CA HIS A 841 -37.60 -4.05 10.85
C HIS A 841 -38.45 -2.82 11.21
N LEU A 842 -39.77 -2.95 11.43
CA LEU A 842 -40.72 -1.82 11.60
C LEU A 842 -40.26 -0.61 12.43
N THR A 843 -39.51 -0.80 13.53
CA THR A 843 -39.07 0.26 14.47
C THR A 843 -37.65 0.77 14.25
N THR A 844 -36.95 0.23 13.25
CA THR A 844 -35.54 0.53 12.94
C THR A 844 -35.33 0.76 11.44
N LYS A 845 -36.32 1.32 10.74
CA LYS A 845 -36.27 1.62 9.29
C LYS A 845 -35.20 2.66 8.92
N GLU A 846 -34.69 3.35 9.92
CA GLU A 846 -33.82 4.50 9.84
C GLU A 846 -32.39 4.10 9.48
N LEU A 847 -31.97 2.85 9.75
CA LEU A 847 -30.63 2.34 9.50
C LEU A 847 -30.65 1.08 8.61
N LYS A 848 -29.79 1.06 7.60
CA LYS A 848 -29.55 -0.10 6.71
C LYS A 848 -28.08 -0.48 6.64
N VAL A 849 -27.81 -1.68 6.15
CA VAL A 849 -26.48 -2.28 5.95
C VAL A 849 -25.98 -1.95 4.55
N SER A 850 -24.84 -1.24 4.46
CA SER A 850 -24.14 -0.89 3.22
C SER A 850 -23.19 -1.98 2.72
N GLY A 851 -22.67 -2.82 3.63
CA GLY A 851 -21.82 -3.95 3.30
C GLY A 851 -20.78 -4.25 4.38
N LEU A 852 -19.79 -5.09 4.03
CA LEU A 852 -18.76 -5.60 4.95
C LEU A 852 -17.36 -5.52 4.33
N ILE A 853 -16.35 -5.12 5.11
CA ILE A 853 -14.93 -5.24 4.77
C ILE A 853 -14.22 -6.11 5.83
N GLY A 854 -13.65 -7.21 5.36
CA GLY A 854 -13.12 -8.31 6.17
C GLY A 854 -13.19 -9.61 5.37
N HIS A 855 -12.70 -10.71 5.93
CA HIS A 855 -12.61 -11.97 5.18
C HIS A 855 -13.92 -12.76 5.18
N ALA A 856 -14.66 -12.70 4.07
CA ALA A 856 -15.95 -13.37 3.93
C ALA A 856 -16.37 -13.53 2.47
N ILE A 857 -17.49 -14.24 2.25
CA ILE A 857 -18.24 -14.22 0.98
C ILE A 857 -19.71 -13.83 1.23
N SER A 858 -20.33 -13.07 0.31
CA SER A 858 -21.77 -12.76 0.37
C SER A 858 -22.62 -14.02 0.33
N ALA A 859 -23.57 -14.16 1.26
CA ALA A 859 -24.59 -15.21 1.22
C ALA A 859 -25.75 -14.85 0.27
N ASN A 860 -25.71 -13.69 -0.39
CA ASN A 860 -26.73 -13.17 -1.30
C ASN A 860 -28.15 -13.08 -0.69
N LYS A 861 -28.23 -13.00 0.64
CA LYS A 861 -29.48 -12.76 1.38
C LYS A 861 -29.96 -11.34 1.08
N LYS A 862 -31.07 -11.21 0.35
CA LYS A 862 -31.78 -9.94 0.16
C LYS A 862 -32.81 -9.76 1.27
N SER A 863 -32.82 -8.60 1.90
CA SER A 863 -33.77 -8.23 2.96
C SER A 863 -34.01 -6.72 2.97
N ALA A 864 -35.04 -6.24 3.69
CA ALA A 864 -35.30 -4.81 3.87
C ALA A 864 -34.11 -4.04 4.48
N CYS A 865 -33.25 -4.76 5.21
CA CYS A 865 -32.01 -4.30 5.83
C CYS A 865 -30.94 -3.82 4.83
N VAL A 866 -31.02 -4.20 3.54
CA VAL A 866 -29.95 -3.95 2.56
C VAL A 866 -30.05 -2.53 1.99
N GLY A 867 -28.95 -1.79 2.11
CA GLY A 867 -28.80 -0.40 1.69
C GLY A 867 -28.68 -0.19 0.18
N GLU A 868 -28.75 1.07 -0.22
CA GLU A 868 -28.46 1.54 -1.58
C GLU A 868 -26.96 1.85 -1.75
N THR A 869 -26.32 2.40 -0.71
CA THR A 869 -24.90 2.72 -0.73
C THR A 869 -24.07 1.46 -0.51
N GLU A 870 -23.28 1.04 -1.50
CA GLU A 870 -22.42 -0.15 -1.42
C GLU A 870 -21.04 0.19 -0.81
N ILE A 871 -20.61 -0.58 0.20
CA ILE A 871 -19.26 -0.51 0.77
C ILE A 871 -18.73 -1.93 0.99
N GLY A 872 -17.63 -2.30 0.32
CA GLY A 872 -17.04 -3.63 0.43
C GLY A 872 -17.92 -4.72 -0.19
N ILE A 873 -18.10 -5.83 0.53
CA ILE A 873 -18.96 -6.96 0.16
C ILE A 873 -20.43 -6.58 0.44
N ALA A 874 -21.02 -5.82 -0.48
CA ALA A 874 -22.34 -5.21 -0.37
C ALA A 874 -23.50 -6.09 -0.89
N GLN A 875 -24.67 -5.48 -1.12
CA GLN A 875 -25.89 -6.09 -1.65
C GLN A 875 -26.46 -7.28 -0.85
N THR A 876 -26.07 -7.41 0.42
CA THR A 876 -26.60 -8.43 1.34
C THR A 876 -26.57 -7.97 2.80
N SER A 877 -27.35 -8.65 3.63
CA SER A 877 -27.32 -8.55 5.09
C SER A 877 -26.65 -9.77 5.77
N ALA A 878 -26.22 -10.77 5.00
CA ALA A 878 -25.57 -11.95 5.55
C ALA A 878 -24.40 -12.45 4.69
N TRP A 879 -23.39 -12.97 5.37
CA TRP A 879 -22.15 -13.47 4.80
C TRP A 879 -21.83 -14.87 5.34
N LYS A 880 -20.95 -15.58 4.63
CA LYS A 880 -20.39 -16.87 5.05
C LYS A 880 -18.90 -16.69 5.30
N ILE A 881 -18.42 -17.26 6.41
CA ILE A 881 -17.04 -17.17 6.89
C ILE A 881 -16.61 -18.60 7.23
N CYS A 882 -15.65 -19.18 6.51
CA CYS A 882 -15.48 -20.64 6.50
C CYS A 882 -14.73 -21.19 7.71
N THR A 883 -13.95 -20.35 8.38
CA THR A 883 -13.43 -20.57 9.73
C THR A 883 -13.38 -19.25 10.48
N LEU A 884 -13.46 -19.29 11.81
CA LEU A 884 -13.41 -18.12 12.70
C LEU A 884 -12.35 -18.35 13.76
N THR A 885 -11.67 -17.30 14.19
CA THR A 885 -10.84 -17.29 15.41
C THR A 885 -11.39 -16.28 16.41
N PRO A 886 -10.98 -16.31 17.70
CA PRO A 886 -11.33 -15.26 18.67
C PRO A 886 -10.83 -13.85 18.31
N ARG A 887 -9.87 -13.73 17.37
CA ARG A 887 -9.34 -12.47 16.83
C ARG A 887 -10.01 -12.00 15.54
N THR A 888 -10.77 -12.85 14.83
CA THR A 888 -11.36 -12.46 13.54
C THR A 888 -12.36 -11.31 13.72
N SER A 889 -11.99 -10.11 13.29
CA SER A 889 -12.77 -8.87 13.34
C SER A 889 -13.20 -8.42 11.95
N THR A 890 -14.50 -8.18 11.78
CA THR A 890 -15.10 -7.73 10.50
C THR A 890 -15.68 -6.33 10.63
N ALA A 891 -15.49 -5.48 9.62
CA ALA A 891 -16.03 -4.14 9.58
C ALA A 891 -17.36 -4.13 8.83
N VAL A 892 -18.47 -3.80 9.50
CA VAL A 892 -19.81 -3.68 8.90
C VAL A 892 -20.19 -2.20 8.81
N TYR A 893 -20.60 -1.76 7.62
CA TYR A 893 -20.93 -0.37 7.32
C TYR A 893 -22.43 -0.17 7.19
N PHE A 894 -22.93 0.98 7.62
CA PHE A 894 -24.36 1.30 7.69
C PHE A 894 -24.67 2.68 7.10
N GLU A 895 -25.84 2.81 6.48
CA GLU A 895 -26.40 4.09 6.00
C GLU A 895 -27.65 4.48 6.81
N VAL A 896 -27.79 5.78 7.11
CA VAL A 896 -29.05 6.35 7.61
C VAL A 896 -29.95 6.66 6.43
N VAL A 897 -31.18 6.19 6.42
CA VAL A 897 -32.11 6.29 5.29
C VAL A 897 -33.20 7.35 5.52
N THR A 898 -33.41 7.77 6.77
CA THR A 898 -34.44 8.74 7.16
C THR A 898 -34.36 10.04 6.35
N PRO A 899 -35.44 10.47 5.65
CA PRO A 899 -35.50 11.75 4.96
C PRO A 899 -35.32 12.93 5.91
N ALA A 900 -34.72 14.01 5.43
CA ALA A 900 -34.62 15.25 6.20
C ALA A 900 -36.01 15.85 6.48
N GLY A 901 -36.19 16.40 7.69
CA GLY A 901 -37.44 17.03 8.11
C GLY A 901 -38.52 16.08 8.66
N GLN A 902 -38.31 14.77 8.65
CA GLN A 902 -39.18 13.83 9.39
C GLN A 902 -38.71 13.73 10.85
N PRO A 903 -39.54 14.09 11.85
CA PRO A 903 -39.16 13.96 13.25
C PRO A 903 -39.15 12.49 13.67
N LEU A 904 -38.08 12.08 14.35
CA LEU A 904 -38.04 10.78 15.02
C LEU A 904 -38.97 10.80 16.25
N GLN A 905 -39.46 9.63 16.65
CA GLN A 905 -40.15 9.50 17.94
C GLN A 905 -39.14 9.76 19.08
N ALA A 906 -39.54 10.58 20.06
CA ALA A 906 -38.68 10.91 21.20
C ALA A 906 -38.31 9.63 21.98
N GLY A 907 -37.00 9.44 22.23
CA GLY A 907 -36.48 8.22 22.85
C GLY A 907 -36.29 7.03 21.91
N SER A 908 -36.48 7.20 20.60
CA SER A 908 -36.14 6.16 19.61
C SER A 908 -34.65 5.80 19.64
N ARG A 909 -34.37 4.50 19.51
CA ARG A 909 -33.02 3.94 19.51
C ARG A 909 -32.82 3.08 18.28
N GLY A 910 -31.71 3.30 17.59
CA GLY A 910 -31.24 2.38 16.56
C GLY A 910 -30.73 1.10 17.22
N LEU A 911 -31.15 -0.05 16.70
CA LEU A 911 -30.75 -1.38 17.17
C LEU A 911 -30.07 -2.15 16.04
N ILE A 912 -29.01 -2.88 16.39
CA ILE A 912 -28.35 -3.84 15.52
C ILE A 912 -28.23 -5.15 16.29
N GLN A 913 -28.65 -6.26 15.69
CA GLN A 913 -28.39 -7.60 16.19
C GLN A 913 -27.46 -8.34 15.21
N PHE A 914 -26.28 -8.68 15.71
CA PHE A 914 -25.31 -9.55 15.06
C PHE A 914 -25.63 -11.01 15.43
N VAL A 915 -25.72 -11.89 14.43
CA VAL A 915 -26.08 -13.30 14.63
C VAL A 915 -25.06 -14.18 13.90
N THR A 916 -24.25 -14.93 14.65
CA THR A 916 -23.17 -15.77 14.12
C THR A 916 -23.42 -17.23 14.46
N HIS A 917 -23.89 -18.00 13.48
CA HIS A 917 -24.11 -19.44 13.60
C HIS A 917 -22.88 -20.18 13.08
N PHE A 918 -22.29 -21.09 13.86
CA PHE A 918 -21.03 -21.75 13.51
C PHE A 918 -20.91 -23.18 14.07
N GLN A 919 -20.05 -23.99 13.47
CA GLN A 919 -19.61 -25.27 14.01
C GLN A 919 -18.45 -25.03 14.97
N HIS A 920 -18.64 -25.37 16.25
CA HIS A 920 -17.56 -25.37 17.25
C HIS A 920 -16.67 -26.60 17.05
N SER A 921 -15.39 -26.49 17.42
CA SER A 921 -14.39 -27.56 17.28
C SER A 921 -14.72 -28.84 18.08
N SER A 922 -15.56 -28.73 19.11
CA SER A 922 -16.12 -29.87 19.87
C SER A 922 -17.19 -30.69 19.10
N GLY A 923 -17.51 -30.33 17.85
CA GLY A 923 -18.57 -30.97 17.07
C GLY A 923 -19.99 -30.52 17.45
N GLN A 924 -20.14 -29.47 18.25
CA GLN A 924 -21.43 -28.83 18.54
C GLN A 924 -21.72 -27.71 17.53
N MET A 925 -22.99 -27.52 17.15
CA MET A 925 -23.41 -26.28 16.50
C MET A 925 -23.70 -25.23 17.57
N ARG A 926 -23.15 -24.02 17.40
CA ARG A 926 -23.38 -22.90 18.32
C ARG A 926 -23.89 -21.67 17.57
N LEU A 927 -24.56 -20.79 18.32
CA LEU A 927 -25.10 -19.54 17.84
C LEU A 927 -24.71 -18.42 18.81
N ARG A 928 -23.84 -17.52 18.37
CA ARG A 928 -23.48 -16.32 19.12
C ARG A 928 -24.29 -15.12 18.65
N VAL A 929 -24.85 -14.38 19.60
CA VAL A 929 -25.78 -13.28 19.36
C VAL A 929 -25.31 -12.07 20.15
N SER A 930 -25.08 -10.95 19.48
CA SER A 930 -24.73 -9.66 20.10
C SER A 930 -25.74 -8.62 19.65
N THR A 931 -26.55 -8.12 20.59
CA THR A 931 -27.52 -7.04 20.32
C THR A 931 -27.06 -5.76 20.98
N ILE A 932 -26.94 -4.69 20.20
CA ILE A 932 -26.60 -3.35 20.69
C ILE A 932 -27.70 -2.36 20.34
N ALA A 933 -27.87 -1.36 21.20
CA ALA A 933 -28.67 -0.17 20.94
C ALA A 933 -27.81 1.09 21.02
N ARG A 934 -28.14 2.12 20.23
CA ARG A 934 -27.63 3.50 20.32
C ARG A 934 -28.76 4.50 20.14
N ASN A 935 -28.60 5.71 20.69
CA ASN A 935 -29.58 6.77 20.53
C ASN A 935 -29.40 7.47 19.18
N PHE A 936 -30.50 7.90 18.56
CA PHE A 936 -30.43 8.92 17.51
C PHE A 936 -30.41 10.33 18.13
N ALA A 937 -29.81 11.30 17.43
CA ALA A 937 -29.81 12.70 17.79
C ALA A 937 -30.09 13.61 16.59
N GLU A 938 -30.63 14.79 16.88
CA GLU A 938 -30.98 15.80 15.88
C GLU A 938 -29.74 16.48 15.26
N ALA A 939 -29.91 17.06 14.07
CA ALA A 939 -28.82 17.69 13.34
C ALA A 939 -28.20 18.85 14.13
N GLY A 940 -26.87 18.85 14.24
CA GLY A 940 -26.14 19.82 15.05
C GLY A 940 -26.12 19.54 16.56
N SER A 941 -26.69 18.44 17.05
CA SER A 941 -26.58 18.08 18.48
C SER A 941 -25.11 17.81 18.88
N PRO A 942 -24.60 18.43 19.97
CA PRO A 942 -23.21 18.21 20.40
C PRO A 942 -22.94 16.77 20.86
N THR A 943 -24.01 16.02 21.18
CA THR A 943 -23.91 14.59 21.53
C THR A 943 -23.41 13.72 20.39
N ILE A 944 -23.60 14.12 19.13
CA ILE A 944 -23.04 13.40 17.96
C ILE A 944 -21.51 13.53 17.98
N ALA A 945 -21.01 14.78 18.07
CA ALA A 945 -19.57 15.06 18.11
C ALA A 945 -18.89 14.39 19.33
N ALA A 946 -19.49 14.48 20.51
CA ALA A 946 -18.98 13.84 21.73
C ALA A 946 -19.07 12.30 21.72
N SER A 947 -19.69 11.68 20.71
CA SER A 947 -19.81 10.22 20.57
C SER A 947 -18.86 9.59 19.54
N PHE A 948 -18.01 10.42 18.92
CA PHE A 948 -17.04 9.98 17.92
C PHE A 948 -15.90 9.21 18.57
N ASP A 949 -15.64 8.01 18.06
CA ASP A 949 -14.55 7.12 18.43
C ASP A 949 -13.46 7.25 17.35
N GLN A 950 -12.49 8.15 17.57
CA GLN A 950 -11.45 8.46 16.58
C GLN A 950 -10.59 7.26 16.19
N GLU A 951 -10.43 6.30 17.08
CA GLU A 951 -9.66 5.07 16.88
C GLU A 951 -10.40 4.10 15.96
N ALA A 952 -11.64 3.74 16.34
CA ALA A 952 -12.49 2.89 15.51
C ALA A 952 -12.75 3.54 14.15
N ALA A 953 -13.01 4.85 14.12
CA ALA A 953 -13.15 5.62 12.88
C ALA A 953 -11.89 5.54 11.99
N ALA A 954 -10.69 5.66 12.57
CA ALA A 954 -9.44 5.58 11.82
C ALA A 954 -9.24 4.18 11.19
N VAL A 955 -9.47 3.11 11.95
CA VAL A 955 -9.38 1.71 11.46
C VAL A 955 -10.46 1.42 10.40
N LEU A 956 -11.69 1.86 10.62
CA LEU A 956 -12.80 1.67 9.68
C LEU A 956 -12.59 2.45 8.36
N MET A 957 -11.95 3.62 8.42
CA MET A 957 -11.53 4.38 7.23
C MET A 957 -10.28 3.80 6.56
N ALA A 958 -9.35 3.21 7.32
CA ALA A 958 -8.21 2.48 6.78
C ALA A 958 -8.65 1.23 5.98
N ARG A 959 -9.60 0.45 6.51
CA ARG A 959 -10.19 -0.69 5.79
C ARG A 959 -10.89 -0.25 4.49
N ILE A 960 -11.59 0.90 4.47
CA ILE A 960 -12.11 1.48 3.21
C ILE A 960 -10.98 1.91 2.26
N ALA A 961 -9.93 2.57 2.77
CA ALA A 961 -8.80 3.04 1.94
C ALA A 961 -8.05 1.87 1.29
N VAL A 962 -7.79 0.81 2.05
CA VAL A 962 -7.14 -0.41 1.56
C VAL A 962 -8.01 -1.16 0.56
N PHE A 963 -9.33 -1.25 0.80
CA PHE A 963 -10.26 -1.83 -0.17
C PHE A 963 -10.30 -1.04 -1.49
N LYS A 964 -10.30 0.30 -1.43
CA LYS A 964 -10.15 1.14 -2.62
C LYS A 964 -8.82 0.89 -3.33
N ALA A 965 -7.71 0.82 -2.60
CA ALA A 965 -6.37 0.60 -3.16
C ALA A 965 -6.14 -0.81 -3.75
N GLU A 966 -7.17 -1.65 -3.85
CA GLU A 966 -7.19 -2.87 -4.66
C GLU A 966 -7.81 -2.67 -6.07
N ILE A 967 -8.41 -1.50 -6.32
CA ILE A 967 -9.24 -1.17 -7.50
C ILE A 967 -8.83 0.18 -8.12
N ASP A 968 -8.66 1.20 -7.27
CA ASP A 968 -8.31 2.57 -7.60
C ASP A 968 -6.79 2.81 -7.47
N ASP A 969 -6.22 3.69 -8.31
CA ASP A 969 -4.81 4.08 -8.23
C ASP A 969 -4.47 4.73 -6.87
N SER A 970 -3.35 4.30 -6.25
CA SER A 970 -2.94 4.76 -4.91
C SER A 970 -2.92 6.29 -4.72
N PRO A 971 -2.46 7.12 -5.69
CA PRO A 971 -2.54 8.58 -5.58
C PRO A 971 -3.96 9.15 -5.42
N ASP A 972 -4.98 8.52 -6.02
CA ASP A 972 -6.37 8.97 -5.90
C ASP A 972 -7.05 8.46 -4.62
N VAL A 973 -6.65 7.29 -4.10
CA VAL A 973 -7.02 6.85 -2.75
C VAL A 973 -6.48 7.82 -1.69
N LEU A 974 -5.23 8.27 -1.84
CA LEU A 974 -4.61 9.27 -0.95
C LEU A 974 -5.33 10.62 -1.04
N ARG A 975 -5.65 11.10 -2.25
CA ARG A 975 -6.47 12.32 -2.44
C ARG A 975 -7.87 12.19 -1.86
N TRP A 976 -8.50 11.01 -1.94
CA TRP A 976 -9.77 10.73 -1.28
C TRP A 976 -9.65 10.83 0.24
N LEU A 977 -8.63 10.19 0.83
CA LEU A 977 -8.38 10.20 2.27
C LEU A 977 -8.12 11.62 2.80
N ASP A 978 -7.21 12.37 2.15
CA ASP A 978 -6.90 13.77 2.49
C ASP A 978 -8.18 14.64 2.40
N ARG A 979 -9.04 14.44 1.38
CA ARG A 979 -10.34 15.13 1.24
C ARG A 979 -11.34 14.78 2.34
N MET A 980 -11.38 13.52 2.81
CA MET A 980 -12.27 13.13 3.91
C MET A 980 -11.82 13.78 5.23
N LEU A 981 -10.50 13.78 5.51
CA LEU A 981 -9.93 14.45 6.67
C LEU A 981 -10.24 15.96 6.68
N ILE A 982 -10.01 16.66 5.57
CA ILE A 982 -10.31 18.10 5.45
C ILE A 982 -11.79 18.37 5.73
N ARG A 983 -12.71 17.59 5.16
CA ARG A 983 -14.16 17.75 5.37
C ARG A 983 -14.58 17.47 6.81
N LEU A 984 -13.97 16.48 7.48
CA LEU A 984 -14.21 16.19 8.89
C LEU A 984 -13.79 17.38 9.77
N CYS A 985 -12.58 17.91 9.55
CA CYS A 985 -12.09 19.09 10.24
C CYS A 985 -12.95 20.34 9.96
N GLN A 986 -13.37 20.58 8.72
CA GLN A 986 -14.28 21.69 8.37
C GLN A 986 -15.64 21.64 9.09
N LYS A 987 -16.08 20.43 9.52
CA LYS A 987 -17.37 20.18 10.17
C LYS A 987 -17.31 20.16 11.70
N PHE A 988 -16.20 19.68 12.29
CA PHE A 988 -16.08 19.43 13.74
C PHE A 988 -14.95 20.18 14.45
N ALA A 989 -14.11 20.93 13.73
CA ALA A 989 -13.15 21.85 14.36
C ALA A 989 -13.79 23.22 14.66
N ASP A 990 -13.36 23.84 15.75
CA ASP A 990 -13.61 25.27 16.01
C ASP A 990 -12.55 26.10 15.29
N TYR A 991 -12.98 27.05 14.46
CA TYR A 991 -12.09 27.98 13.77
C TYR A 991 -12.81 29.27 13.32
N ARG A 992 -12.03 30.30 13.08
CA ARG A 992 -12.39 31.50 12.33
C ARG A 992 -11.92 31.33 10.89
N LYS A 993 -12.75 31.74 9.93
CA LYS A 993 -12.43 31.61 8.50
C LYS A 993 -11.15 32.39 8.16
N GLU A 994 -10.31 31.80 7.33
CA GLU A 994 -8.99 32.31 6.91
C GLU A 994 -7.94 32.51 8.04
N ASP A 995 -8.24 32.14 9.30
CA ASP A 995 -7.33 32.25 10.45
C ASP A 995 -6.85 30.87 10.92
N THR A 996 -5.66 30.47 10.46
CA THR A 996 -5.07 29.15 10.78
C THR A 996 -4.70 28.96 12.26
N MET A 997 -4.51 30.03 13.02
CA MET A 997 -4.12 29.97 14.44
C MET A 997 -5.34 29.76 15.36
N SER A 998 -6.53 30.09 14.88
CA SER A 998 -7.79 29.84 15.59
C SER A 998 -8.20 28.35 15.65
N PHE A 999 -7.64 27.50 14.78
CA PHE A 999 -8.07 26.12 14.61
C PHE A 999 -7.85 25.25 15.86
N ARG A 1000 -8.94 24.66 16.38
CA ARG A 1000 -8.95 23.71 17.49
C ARG A 1000 -9.82 22.50 17.15
N LEU A 1001 -9.39 21.32 17.61
CA LEU A 1001 -10.19 20.10 17.65
C LEU A 1001 -10.45 19.76 19.12
N ALA A 1002 -11.62 19.18 19.41
CA ALA A 1002 -11.88 18.55 20.71
C ALA A 1002 -11.00 17.29 20.87
N ASP A 1003 -10.75 16.88 22.12
CA ASP A 1003 -9.80 15.81 22.44
C ASP A 1003 -10.12 14.49 21.72
N ASN A 1004 -11.41 14.17 21.58
CA ASN A 1004 -11.89 12.97 20.89
C ASN A 1004 -11.81 13.02 19.35
N PHE A 1005 -11.36 14.13 18.76
CA PHE A 1005 -10.97 14.26 17.35
C PHE A 1005 -9.47 14.58 17.18
N SER A 1006 -8.73 14.84 18.27
CA SER A 1006 -7.40 15.45 18.22
C SER A 1006 -6.32 14.54 17.61
N ILE A 1007 -6.46 13.22 17.74
CA ILE A 1007 -5.50 12.20 17.28
C ILE A 1007 -5.88 11.70 15.87
N TYR A 1008 -7.15 11.81 15.45
CA TYR A 1008 -7.60 11.36 14.13
C TYR A 1008 -6.73 11.89 12.96
N PRO A 1009 -6.31 13.17 12.89
CA PRO A 1009 -5.37 13.64 11.87
C PRO A 1009 -4.01 12.94 11.88
N GLN A 1010 -3.51 12.56 13.07
CA GLN A 1010 -2.24 11.85 13.23
C GLN A 1010 -2.37 10.40 12.71
N PHE A 1011 -3.46 9.69 13.04
CA PHE A 1011 -3.72 8.37 12.44
C PHE A 1011 -3.80 8.44 10.91
N MET A 1012 -4.44 9.47 10.35
CA MET A 1012 -4.48 9.67 8.89
C MET A 1012 -3.10 9.98 8.30
N PHE A 1013 -2.24 10.71 9.03
CA PHE A 1013 -0.84 10.99 8.64
C PHE A 1013 0.05 9.73 8.58
N HIS A 1014 -0.08 8.82 9.55
CA HIS A 1014 0.67 7.56 9.51
C HIS A 1014 0.06 6.58 8.49
N LEU A 1015 -1.28 6.51 8.37
CA LEU A 1015 -1.98 5.70 7.35
C LEU A 1015 -1.54 6.04 5.92
N ARG A 1016 -1.54 7.34 5.54
CA ARG A 1016 -1.20 7.80 4.17
C ARG A 1016 0.26 7.57 3.76
N ARG A 1017 1.13 7.19 4.70
CA ARG A 1017 2.54 6.80 4.47
C ARG A 1017 2.86 5.34 4.84
N SER A 1018 1.86 4.57 5.27
CA SER A 1018 2.00 3.16 5.63
C SER A 1018 2.21 2.27 4.40
N GLN A 1019 2.78 1.08 4.60
CA GLN A 1019 2.99 0.04 3.57
C GLN A 1019 1.66 -0.49 2.96
N PHE A 1020 0.51 -0.16 3.57
CA PHE A 1020 -0.81 -0.49 3.02
C PHE A 1020 -1.17 0.35 1.78
N LEU A 1021 -0.71 1.61 1.73
CA LEU A 1021 -1.03 2.59 0.68
C LEU A 1021 0.22 3.06 -0.10
N GLN A 1022 1.38 3.18 0.55
CA GLN A 1022 2.67 3.42 -0.11
C GLN A 1022 3.37 2.09 -0.34
N VAL A 1023 3.18 1.50 -1.52
CA VAL A 1023 3.70 0.16 -1.84
C VAL A 1023 5.17 0.16 -2.31
N PHE A 1024 5.80 1.34 -2.45
CA PHE A 1024 7.22 1.46 -2.78
C PHE A 1024 8.10 0.76 -1.73
N ASN A 1025 9.20 0.13 -2.18
CA ASN A 1025 10.08 -0.71 -1.34
C ASN A 1025 9.35 -1.87 -0.62
N ASN A 1026 8.26 -2.38 -1.21
CA ASN A 1026 7.60 -3.63 -0.83
C ASN A 1026 7.39 -4.48 -2.08
N SER A 1027 7.34 -5.80 -1.94
CA SER A 1027 6.88 -6.70 -2.99
C SER A 1027 5.34 -6.76 -3.07
N PRO A 1028 4.77 -7.13 -4.24
CA PRO A 1028 3.36 -7.50 -4.38
C PRO A 1028 2.83 -8.48 -3.34
N ASP A 1029 3.63 -9.48 -2.96
CA ASP A 1029 3.25 -10.51 -1.99
C ASP A 1029 3.24 -9.99 -0.54
N GLU A 1030 4.22 -9.16 -0.14
CA GLU A 1030 4.21 -8.49 1.17
C GLU A 1030 3.03 -7.53 1.30
N THR A 1031 2.73 -6.74 0.27
CA THR A 1031 1.56 -5.85 0.28
C THR A 1031 0.25 -6.64 0.40
N ALA A 1032 0.14 -7.80 -0.27
CA ALA A 1032 -1.02 -8.68 -0.12
C ALA A 1032 -1.13 -9.26 1.30
N PHE A 1033 -0.01 -9.66 1.91
CA PHE A 1033 0.07 -10.15 3.29
C PHE A 1033 -0.31 -9.07 4.32
N TYR A 1034 0.28 -7.88 4.26
CA TYR A 1034 -0.05 -6.79 5.19
C TYR A 1034 -1.54 -6.39 5.09
N ARG A 1035 -2.08 -6.27 3.87
CA ARG A 1035 -3.50 -5.96 3.64
C ARG A 1035 -4.45 -7.08 4.04
N HIS A 1036 -4.00 -8.34 4.04
CA HIS A 1036 -4.77 -9.45 4.59
C HIS A 1036 -4.94 -9.28 6.10
N ILE A 1037 -3.83 -9.16 6.85
CA ILE A 1037 -3.86 -9.09 8.32
C ILE A 1037 -4.64 -7.88 8.86
N LEU A 1038 -4.52 -6.69 8.27
CA LEU A 1038 -5.31 -5.50 8.65
C LEU A 1038 -6.83 -5.70 8.50
N ASN A 1039 -7.26 -6.65 7.66
CA ASN A 1039 -8.66 -7.00 7.46
C ASN A 1039 -9.16 -8.17 8.32
N GLU A 1040 -8.28 -8.86 9.06
CA GLU A 1040 -8.66 -9.79 10.13
C GLU A 1040 -8.64 -9.12 11.51
N GLU A 1041 -7.63 -8.31 11.85
CA GLU A 1041 -7.35 -7.88 13.24
C GLU A 1041 -8.29 -6.81 13.85
N ASP A 1042 -8.29 -6.72 15.18
CA ASP A 1042 -9.14 -5.81 15.97
C ASP A 1042 -8.69 -4.33 15.94
N VAL A 1043 -9.36 -3.44 16.69
CA VAL A 1043 -9.03 -2.00 16.67
C VAL A 1043 -7.59 -1.78 17.12
N ASN A 1044 -7.19 -2.36 18.25
CA ASN A 1044 -5.91 -2.06 18.90
C ASN A 1044 -4.75 -2.56 18.03
N ASN A 1045 -4.83 -3.78 17.51
CA ASN A 1045 -3.82 -4.31 16.59
C ASN A 1045 -3.78 -3.55 15.25
N SER A 1046 -4.93 -3.11 14.74
CA SER A 1046 -5.00 -2.25 13.54
C SER A 1046 -4.41 -0.85 13.76
N LEU A 1047 -4.53 -0.28 14.97
CA LEU A 1047 -3.89 1.00 15.31
C LEU A 1047 -2.37 0.86 15.35
N ILE A 1048 -1.82 -0.17 15.99
CA ILE A 1048 -0.36 -0.44 16.03
C ILE A 1048 0.19 -0.65 14.61
N MET A 1049 -0.56 -1.34 13.76
CA MET A 1049 -0.26 -1.48 12.33
C MET A 1049 -0.21 -0.15 11.57
N MET A 1050 -1.11 0.79 11.88
CA MET A 1050 -1.21 2.10 11.22
C MET A 1050 -0.17 3.09 11.76
N GLN A 1051 -0.04 3.18 13.07
CA GLN A 1051 0.87 4.03 13.82
C GLN A 1051 1.62 3.16 14.85
N PRO A 1052 2.85 2.72 14.53
CA PRO A 1052 3.70 1.96 15.43
C PRO A 1052 3.87 2.60 16.81
N THR A 1053 3.92 1.76 17.84
CA THR A 1053 4.20 2.13 19.22
C THR A 1053 5.71 2.18 19.45
N LEU A 1054 6.16 3.08 20.33
CA LEU A 1054 7.57 3.27 20.66
C LEU A 1054 7.71 3.49 22.16
N MET A 1055 8.31 2.53 22.86
CA MET A 1055 8.58 2.59 24.30
C MET A 1055 10.04 2.94 24.56
N SER A 1056 10.30 3.80 25.54
CA SER A 1056 11.63 4.30 25.92
C SER A 1056 12.05 3.78 27.29
N TYR A 1057 13.24 3.19 27.36
CA TYR A 1057 13.83 2.60 28.56
C TYR A 1057 15.09 3.38 28.94
N THR A 1058 15.20 3.77 30.20
CA THR A 1058 16.29 4.60 30.76
C THR A 1058 16.57 4.18 32.20
N PHE A 1059 17.66 4.66 32.81
CA PHE A 1059 17.91 4.44 34.24
C PHE A 1059 16.99 5.27 35.16
N ASP A 1060 16.63 6.50 34.78
CA ASP A 1060 15.97 7.46 35.66
C ASP A 1060 14.43 7.35 35.65
N THR A 1061 13.84 6.86 34.56
CA THR A 1061 12.38 6.69 34.41
C THR A 1061 12.01 5.26 34.02
N PRO A 1062 10.92 4.70 34.58
CA PRO A 1062 10.37 3.42 34.10
C PRO A 1062 9.98 3.48 32.62
N PRO A 1063 9.75 2.33 31.96
CA PRO A 1063 9.37 2.27 30.55
C PRO A 1063 8.15 3.13 30.25
N GLN A 1064 8.28 4.07 29.31
CA GLN A 1064 7.22 5.02 28.97
C GLN A 1064 7.06 5.18 27.44
N PRO A 1065 5.82 5.39 26.94
CA PRO A 1065 5.58 5.63 25.53
C PRO A 1065 6.14 7.00 25.13
N VAL A 1066 6.84 7.03 23.99
CA VAL A 1066 7.41 8.24 23.41
C VAL A 1066 6.87 8.47 22.00
N LEU A 1067 6.99 9.71 21.50
CA LEU A 1067 6.55 10.05 20.15
C LEU A 1067 7.32 9.21 19.11
N LEU A 1068 6.63 8.73 18.08
CA LEU A 1068 7.22 8.03 16.94
C LEU A 1068 7.93 9.06 16.02
N ASP A 1069 9.01 9.67 16.50
CA ASP A 1069 9.71 10.80 15.91
C ASP A 1069 11.24 10.68 16.04
N SER A 1070 11.97 11.27 15.08
CA SER A 1070 13.41 11.54 15.14
C SER A 1070 13.96 12.06 16.49
N VAL A 1071 13.17 12.85 17.23
CA VAL A 1071 13.55 13.43 18.54
C VAL A 1071 13.59 12.40 19.67
N SER A 1072 12.97 11.23 19.49
CA SER A 1072 13.01 10.14 20.47
C SER A 1072 14.27 9.28 20.39
N ILE A 1073 15.06 9.37 19.30
CA ILE A 1073 16.37 8.73 19.23
C ILE A 1073 17.37 9.53 20.06
N LYS A 1074 17.97 8.88 21.06
CA LYS A 1074 19.02 9.41 21.93
C LYS A 1074 20.09 8.35 22.17
N PRO A 1075 21.35 8.72 22.46
CA PRO A 1075 22.45 7.76 22.59
C PRO A 1075 22.44 6.97 23.91
N ASP A 1076 21.78 7.51 24.94
CA ASP A 1076 21.67 7.00 26.32
C ASP A 1076 20.41 6.13 26.56
N VAL A 1077 19.61 5.86 25.53
CA VAL A 1077 18.28 5.25 25.62
C VAL A 1077 18.20 3.93 24.85
N ILE A 1078 17.40 2.98 25.35
CA ILE A 1078 16.94 1.83 24.56
C ILE A 1078 15.49 2.10 24.14
N LEU A 1079 15.18 1.81 22.88
CA LEU A 1079 13.83 1.92 22.33
C LEU A 1079 13.29 0.54 21.92
N LEU A 1080 12.08 0.21 22.36
CA LEU A 1080 11.30 -0.90 21.83
C LEU A 1080 10.28 -0.32 20.83
N LEU A 1081 10.52 -0.56 19.54
CA LEU A 1081 9.58 -0.27 18.47
C LEU A 1081 8.73 -1.50 18.20
N ASP A 1082 7.42 -1.28 18.11
CA ASP A 1082 6.46 -2.29 17.71
C ASP A 1082 5.61 -1.77 16.54
N THR A 1083 5.67 -2.50 15.41
CA THR A 1083 4.92 -2.19 14.18
C THR A 1083 3.84 -3.23 13.86
N PHE A 1084 3.36 -3.95 14.87
CA PHE A 1084 2.63 -5.23 14.79
C PHE A 1084 3.44 -6.37 14.14
N PHE A 1085 3.88 -6.19 12.88
CA PHE A 1085 4.63 -7.17 12.07
C PHE A 1085 6.12 -7.32 12.44
N HIS A 1086 6.69 -6.31 13.08
CA HIS A 1086 8.07 -6.30 13.56
C HIS A 1086 8.09 -5.85 15.02
N ILE A 1087 8.94 -6.49 15.82
CA ILE A 1087 9.29 -6.03 17.17
C ILE A 1087 10.80 -5.80 17.16
N LEU A 1088 11.21 -4.56 17.39
CA LEU A 1088 12.59 -4.10 17.20
C LEU A 1088 13.12 -3.42 18.46
N ILE A 1089 14.19 -3.97 19.03
CA ILE A 1089 14.95 -3.35 20.12
C ILE A 1089 16.12 -2.57 19.50
N PHE A 1090 16.16 -1.27 19.73
CA PHE A 1090 17.20 -0.36 19.29
C PHE A 1090 17.99 0.16 20.49
N HIS A 1091 19.31 -0.04 20.49
CA HIS A 1091 20.22 0.52 21.48
C HIS A 1091 20.83 1.84 20.97
N GLY A 1092 20.67 2.91 21.73
CA GLY A 1092 21.41 4.16 21.51
C GLY A 1092 22.93 3.96 21.57
N GLU A 1093 23.67 4.87 20.96
CA GLU A 1093 25.13 4.76 20.78
C GLU A 1093 25.90 4.47 22.07
N THR A 1094 25.66 5.21 23.16
CA THR A 1094 26.33 5.02 24.45
C THR A 1094 25.99 3.66 25.07
N VAL A 1095 24.71 3.27 25.02
CA VAL A 1095 24.25 1.95 25.51
C VAL A 1095 24.90 0.82 24.71
N ALA A 1096 24.98 0.95 23.38
CA ALA A 1096 25.64 -0.02 22.51
C ALA A 1096 27.15 -0.12 22.78
N GLN A 1097 27.82 0.99 23.15
CA GLN A 1097 29.22 0.99 23.57
C GLN A 1097 29.40 0.25 24.91
N TRP A 1098 28.60 0.55 25.95
CA TRP A 1098 28.67 -0.14 27.24
C TRP A 1098 28.38 -1.65 27.12
N ARG A 1099 27.38 -2.02 26.31
CA ARG A 1099 27.03 -3.43 26.04
C ARG A 1099 28.18 -4.19 25.38
N LYS A 1100 28.88 -3.57 24.42
CA LYS A 1100 30.05 -4.15 23.73
C LYS A 1100 31.30 -4.22 24.60
N ALA A 1101 31.41 -3.35 25.60
CA ALA A 1101 32.48 -3.36 26.59
C ALA A 1101 32.21 -4.28 27.80
N GLY A 1102 31.12 -5.04 27.81
CA GLY A 1102 30.86 -6.07 28.81
C GLY A 1102 30.47 -5.54 30.19
N TYR A 1103 29.92 -4.33 30.30
CA TYR A 1103 29.55 -3.74 31.60
C TYR A 1103 28.49 -4.58 32.33
N GLN A 1104 27.54 -5.19 31.60
CA GLN A 1104 26.49 -6.04 32.16
C GLN A 1104 26.98 -7.34 32.83
N GLU A 1105 28.26 -7.69 32.68
CA GLU A 1105 28.89 -8.88 33.26
C GLU A 1105 29.79 -8.54 34.47
N GLN A 1106 29.85 -7.27 34.88
CA GLN A 1106 30.72 -6.79 35.97
C GLN A 1106 29.95 -6.56 37.27
N ASP A 1107 30.51 -7.02 38.39
CA ASP A 1107 29.96 -6.81 39.73
C ASP A 1107 29.73 -5.32 40.01
N GLY A 1108 28.48 -4.97 40.35
CA GLY A 1108 28.05 -3.59 40.63
C GLY A 1108 27.32 -2.88 39.48
N TYR A 1109 27.26 -3.46 38.27
CA TYR A 1109 26.51 -2.93 37.12
C TYR A 1109 25.19 -3.68 36.86
N GLU A 1110 24.59 -4.28 37.89
CA GLU A 1110 23.37 -5.08 37.77
C GLU A 1110 22.18 -4.29 37.20
N ASN A 1111 22.10 -2.99 37.52
CA ASN A 1111 21.10 -2.06 36.95
C ASN A 1111 21.21 -1.91 35.42
N PHE A 1112 22.40 -2.10 34.84
CA PHE A 1112 22.59 -2.08 33.39
C PHE A 1112 22.19 -3.41 32.73
N ARG A 1113 22.38 -4.54 33.43
CA ARG A 1113 21.81 -5.83 33.03
C ARG A 1113 20.28 -5.77 33.02
N GLU A 1114 19.67 -5.28 34.09
CA GLU A 1114 18.21 -5.09 34.20
C GLU A 1114 17.66 -4.17 33.08
N LEU A 1115 18.35 -3.06 32.77
CA LEU A 1115 17.96 -2.16 31.69
C LEU A 1115 18.02 -2.83 30.30
N LEU A 1116 18.95 -3.76 30.06
CA LEU A 1116 19.04 -4.53 28.82
C LEU A 1116 18.00 -5.67 28.76
N GLU A 1117 17.63 -6.26 29.90
CA GLU A 1117 16.68 -7.37 29.98
C GLU A 1117 15.21 -6.93 29.93
N ALA A 1118 14.86 -5.78 30.52
CA ALA A 1118 13.50 -5.25 30.52
C ALA A 1118 12.82 -5.17 29.13
N PRO A 1119 13.41 -4.51 28.09
CA PRO A 1119 12.81 -4.46 26.75
C PRO A 1119 12.81 -5.82 26.04
N VAL A 1120 13.60 -6.80 26.49
CA VAL A 1120 13.54 -8.18 25.99
C VAL A 1120 12.35 -8.92 26.61
N GLY A 1121 12.07 -8.71 27.90
CA GLY A 1121 10.87 -9.22 28.58
C GLY A 1121 9.59 -8.74 27.92
N ASP A 1122 9.42 -7.42 27.82
CA ASP A 1122 8.24 -6.80 27.17
C ASP A 1122 8.07 -7.27 25.72
N ALA A 1123 9.17 -7.46 24.99
CA ALA A 1123 9.16 -8.02 23.64
C ALA A 1123 8.72 -9.50 23.59
N GLN A 1124 9.04 -10.32 24.61
CA GLN A 1124 8.55 -11.70 24.67
C GLN A 1124 7.04 -11.76 24.95
N ASP A 1125 6.51 -10.91 25.84
CA ASP A 1125 5.07 -10.87 26.12
C ASP A 1125 4.27 -10.44 24.88
N LEU A 1126 4.74 -9.43 24.15
CA LEU A 1126 4.20 -9.06 22.84
C LEU A 1126 4.35 -10.17 21.79
N LEU A 1127 5.42 -10.96 21.85
CA LEU A 1127 5.61 -12.13 20.98
C LEU A 1127 4.62 -13.26 21.33
N VAL A 1128 4.12 -13.40 22.57
CA VAL A 1128 3.25 -14.52 22.99
C VAL A 1128 1.82 -14.41 22.44
N ASP A 1129 1.20 -13.23 22.53
CA ASP A 1129 -0.22 -13.06 22.15
C ASP A 1129 -0.44 -13.10 20.62
N ARG A 1130 0.52 -12.59 19.86
CA ARG A 1130 0.33 -12.22 18.44
C ARG A 1130 0.18 -13.36 17.45
N PHE A 1131 -0.38 -13.01 16.29
CA PHE A 1131 -0.50 -13.89 15.14
C PHE A 1131 -0.66 -13.09 13.84
N PRO A 1132 0.08 -13.45 12.76
CA PRO A 1132 1.28 -14.29 12.77
C PRO A 1132 2.37 -13.66 13.65
N ILE A 1133 3.39 -14.44 13.97
CA ILE A 1133 4.46 -13.99 14.87
C ILE A 1133 5.34 -12.95 14.18
N PRO A 1134 5.58 -11.78 14.79
CA PRO A 1134 6.40 -10.74 14.18
C PRO A 1134 7.86 -11.13 14.03
N ARG A 1135 8.53 -10.48 13.08
CA ARG A 1135 9.98 -10.55 12.94
C ARG A 1135 10.62 -9.80 14.11
N TYR A 1136 11.22 -10.55 15.03
CA TYR A 1136 12.03 -10.00 16.12
C TYR A 1136 13.38 -9.49 15.57
N VAL A 1137 13.76 -8.27 15.92
CA VAL A 1137 14.98 -7.60 15.47
C VAL A 1137 15.67 -6.95 16.67
N VAL A 1138 16.99 -7.06 16.74
CA VAL A 1138 17.81 -6.33 17.70
C VAL A 1138 18.89 -5.58 16.93
N CYS A 1139 19.05 -4.29 17.20
CA CYS A 1139 20.02 -3.44 16.52
C CYS A 1139 20.61 -2.36 17.44
N ASP A 1140 21.67 -1.73 16.94
CA ASP A 1140 22.34 -0.60 17.57
C ASP A 1140 22.23 0.64 16.66
N GLN A 1141 22.41 1.82 17.23
CA GLN A 1141 22.59 3.06 16.48
C GLN A 1141 23.70 2.94 15.42
N GLY A 1142 23.39 3.33 14.18
CA GLY A 1142 24.27 3.15 13.01
C GLY A 1142 24.26 1.74 12.37
N GLY A 1143 23.63 0.74 13.00
CA GLY A 1143 23.50 -0.61 12.43
C GLY A 1143 22.54 -0.67 11.24
N SER A 1144 22.81 -1.54 10.25
CA SER A 1144 22.01 -1.66 9.02
C SER A 1144 20.53 -1.99 9.26
N GLN A 1145 20.22 -2.71 10.34
CA GLN A 1145 18.85 -3.06 10.75
C GLN A 1145 18.09 -1.87 11.37
N ALA A 1146 18.77 -0.82 11.86
CA ALA A 1146 18.12 0.38 12.40
C ALA A 1146 17.29 1.15 11.36
N ARG A 1147 17.49 0.89 10.05
CA ARG A 1147 16.63 1.41 8.97
C ARG A 1147 15.14 1.08 9.17
N PHE A 1148 14.82 -0.05 9.80
CA PHE A 1148 13.43 -0.42 10.11
C PHE A 1148 12.80 0.56 11.10
N LEU A 1149 13.54 1.08 12.09
CA LEU A 1149 13.10 2.18 12.94
C LEU A 1149 13.02 3.50 12.16
N LEU A 1150 14.10 3.90 11.50
CA LEU A 1150 14.20 5.21 10.82
C LEU A 1150 13.10 5.42 9.76
N SER A 1151 12.67 4.34 9.08
CA SER A 1151 11.59 4.35 8.07
C SER A 1151 10.18 4.59 8.64
N LYS A 1152 10.00 4.44 9.95
CA LYS A 1152 8.70 4.57 10.65
C LYS A 1152 8.54 5.89 11.40
N LEU A 1153 9.65 6.52 11.78
CA LEU A 1153 9.67 7.77 12.53
C LEU A 1153 9.20 8.95 11.69
N ASN A 1154 8.51 9.88 12.36
CA ASN A 1154 8.21 11.19 11.81
C ASN A 1154 9.51 12.01 11.64
N PRO A 1155 9.80 12.54 10.44
CA PRO A 1155 11.00 13.33 10.17
C PRO A 1155 10.84 14.79 10.60
N SER A 1156 10.73 15.06 11.91
CA SER A 1156 10.74 16.44 12.43
C SER A 1156 12.13 17.08 12.34
N THR A 1157 13.18 16.30 12.54
CA THR A 1157 14.56 16.69 12.21
C THR A 1157 15.00 15.98 10.92
N THR A 1158 15.38 16.78 9.92
CA THR A 1158 15.89 16.29 8.63
C THR A 1158 17.22 16.93 8.28
N HIS A 1159 17.92 16.34 7.31
CA HIS A 1159 19.10 16.94 6.70
C HIS A 1159 18.86 18.38 6.19
N MET A 1160 17.64 18.72 5.76
CA MET A 1160 17.25 20.09 5.35
C MET A 1160 16.99 21.05 6.53
N SER A 1161 16.76 20.52 7.75
CA SER A 1161 16.48 21.35 8.94
C SER A 1161 17.73 21.95 9.61
N GLN A 1162 18.93 21.47 9.25
CA GLN A 1162 20.21 21.98 9.79
C GLN A 1162 20.68 23.26 9.06
N GLY A 1163 19.84 24.31 9.09
CA GLY A 1163 20.07 25.57 8.39
C GLY A 1163 20.92 26.60 9.16
N MET A 1164 22.24 26.55 8.99
CA MET A 1164 23.25 27.64 9.14
C MET A 1164 23.33 28.50 10.43
N TYR A 1165 22.43 28.38 11.40
CA TYR A 1165 22.58 28.98 12.75
C TYR A 1165 22.54 27.90 13.84
N GLY A 1166 23.71 27.56 14.37
CA GLY A 1166 23.91 26.56 15.43
C GLY A 1166 23.42 26.98 16.83
N THR A 1167 22.33 27.73 16.94
CA THR A 1167 21.70 28.17 18.19
C THR A 1167 20.18 28.32 18.06
N SER A 1168 19.47 27.24 17.69
CA SER A 1168 18.00 27.17 17.84
C SER A 1168 17.64 26.69 19.26
N SER A 1169 17.69 27.61 20.23
CA SER A 1169 17.34 27.36 21.63
C SER A 1169 15.84 27.00 21.78
N GLY A 1170 15.52 25.72 21.59
CA GLY A 1170 14.15 25.19 21.55
C GLY A 1170 13.95 24.00 20.60
N GLY A 1171 14.90 23.73 19.68
CA GLY A 1171 14.88 22.52 18.84
C GLY A 1171 15.50 21.31 19.57
N GLY A 1172 14.79 20.18 19.62
CA GLY A 1172 15.29 18.95 20.24
C GLY A 1172 16.44 18.32 19.46
N ALA A 1173 17.44 17.81 20.17
CA ALA A 1173 18.62 17.15 19.60
C ALA A 1173 18.32 15.71 19.12
N GLY A 1174 17.43 15.58 18.14
CA GLY A 1174 17.06 14.31 17.49
C GLY A 1174 18.04 13.86 16.40
N ALA A 1175 17.97 12.58 16.04
CA ALA A 1175 18.76 12.03 14.94
C ALA A 1175 18.13 12.40 13.59
N ALA A 1176 18.84 13.21 12.79
CA ALA A 1176 18.33 13.74 11.53
C ALA A 1176 18.02 12.63 10.51
N ILE A 1177 16.78 12.63 9.99
CA ILE A 1177 16.32 11.63 9.02
C ILE A 1177 16.57 12.14 7.59
N PHE A 1178 17.18 11.28 6.76
CA PHE A 1178 17.41 11.51 5.34
C PHE A 1178 16.18 11.11 4.52
N THR A 1179 15.21 12.01 4.42
CA THR A 1179 14.01 11.85 3.59
C THR A 1179 13.47 13.22 3.14
N ASP A 1180 12.77 13.24 2.01
CA ASP A 1180 11.96 14.36 1.52
C ASP A 1180 10.50 14.30 2.00
N ASP A 1181 10.14 13.27 2.79
CA ASP A 1181 8.80 13.12 3.35
C ASP A 1181 8.39 14.30 4.23
N VAL A 1182 7.13 14.72 4.05
CA VAL A 1182 6.50 15.78 4.85
C VAL A 1182 6.38 15.33 6.32
N SER A 1183 6.81 16.18 7.26
CA SER A 1183 6.67 15.94 8.70
C SER A 1183 5.23 16.17 9.18
N LEU A 1184 4.87 15.59 10.32
CA LEU A 1184 3.54 15.73 10.94
C LEU A 1184 3.18 17.20 11.19
N GLN A 1185 4.15 18.05 11.56
CA GLN A 1185 3.91 19.48 11.74
C GLN A 1185 3.48 20.14 10.42
N VAL A 1186 4.24 19.95 9.34
CA VAL A 1186 3.95 20.57 8.03
C VAL A 1186 2.63 20.03 7.45
N PHE A 1187 2.34 18.74 7.67
CA PHE A 1187 1.03 18.15 7.35
C PHE A 1187 -0.11 18.83 8.13
N MET A 1188 0.04 19.04 9.43
CA MET A 1188 -0.97 19.69 10.29
C MET A 1188 -1.15 21.17 9.97
N GLU A 1189 -0.08 21.90 9.65
CA GLU A 1189 -0.15 23.28 9.15
C GLU A 1189 -0.91 23.36 7.81
N HIS A 1190 -0.65 22.40 6.91
CA HIS A 1190 -1.36 22.31 5.64
C HIS A 1190 -2.85 21.99 5.82
N LEU A 1191 -3.17 21.03 6.70
CA LEU A 1191 -4.54 20.66 7.07
C LEU A 1191 -5.29 21.84 7.66
N LYS A 1192 -4.70 22.56 8.64
CA LYS A 1192 -5.27 23.78 9.23
C LYS A 1192 -5.61 24.81 8.14
N ARG A 1193 -4.67 25.08 7.23
CA ARG A 1193 -4.88 26.03 6.11
C ARG A 1193 -6.05 25.63 5.20
N LEU A 1194 -6.20 24.35 4.88
CA LEU A 1194 -7.30 23.87 4.05
C LEU A 1194 -8.64 23.73 4.80
N ALA A 1195 -8.59 23.58 6.13
CA ALA A 1195 -9.79 23.52 6.96
C ALA A 1195 -10.40 24.90 7.24
N VAL A 1196 -9.58 25.94 7.45
CA VAL A 1196 -10.09 27.30 7.73
C VAL A 1196 -10.40 28.12 6.48
N GLY A 1197 -9.85 27.75 5.33
CA GLY A 1197 -10.03 28.45 4.06
C GLY A 1197 -11.41 28.25 3.44
N ALA A 1198 -11.76 29.12 2.50
CA ALA A 1198 -13.03 29.08 1.76
C ALA A 1198 -13.37 27.69 1.22
N SER A 1199 -14.48 27.12 1.70
CA SER A 1199 -15.00 25.83 1.25
C SER A 1199 -15.39 25.88 -0.23
N THR A 1200 -14.61 25.18 -1.06
CA THR A 1200 -14.99 24.86 -2.44
C THR A 1200 -16.08 23.78 -2.40
N THR A 1201 -17.33 24.22 -2.50
CA THR A 1201 -18.54 23.39 -2.63
C THR A 1201 -18.53 22.58 -3.92
#